data_AF-A0AAV2GYU2-F1
#
_entry.id   AF-A0AAV2GYU2-F1
#
_cell.length_a   1.000
_cell.length_b   1.000
_cell.length_c   1.000
_cell.angle_alpha   90.00
_cell.angle_beta   90.00
_cell.angle_gamma   90.00
#
_symmetry.space_group_name_H-M   'P 1'
#
loop_
_entity.id
_entity.type
_entity.pdbx_description
1 polymer ?
#
loop_
_entity_poly.entity_id
_entity_poly.type
_entity_poly.pdbx_seq_one_letter_code
_entity_poly.pdbx_strand_id
1 'polypeptide(L)'
;MAASPSLSEGEFHRMQLQLIELRTTNYELEGKNKRIERDLSDANEKLEILDKELGKAKQAINKSKKAKDVELLIQESDSLQRKLLSQEEEFRLQNQTLMEELSLLVSNNEELKKEIDNLKSGATFAPEETVQGASDELIRLQAENLALQKNLNALQDKVDKEILSKDEGQHLESDSSQTNNSAHPGYDNTDGTEDGEGLRKPVQSSPPSDQGEVIKKLCLELDTEREEKHLLKTQLDQRKKESQEQIAALQDEVEKAADKLKKKQESYLQLHAEKETLFKETNAKLEESQAARDRDQKYYKDQIAKLQVEIERGKKEIESLHVTKDKQIEELKHHLANLQTQVDTSGIVASHQLQEQSGKYLAEITVLRDNLSRTTKDRDDLYAQLQESRRVAEDAVSQMQAALAERDTQILSMQEVSKVAEKRKSLLDELAIKYQNEYDSHRQNLAAMEAKQGAENGKLQSEIEEKSRKLSELHRQVAVVEEINRKNHSLEDAKGWLERRLSEVEEQLSTTITSFDEEKESLTTQHAAHTEELITRHREAMNTCLEERGKMEEDWRQRETVLKEELEGMNNTINQLKQDIRDSEDDKKLHEKKGITMIKDLKRQLHAERKRGDKLQAKLQEVLSEDTSKSRFSNTFVLTICIKYKKVLLSHFHPGGLVQVDWAKIHCLIPQSPTSANTSHHSETSVGDEYNELLKRVGLLQQEKWSLEEKVSHLETSNACMAEDILSKTSIIEHYVMQSRTGPRASNSHDDKLSLKKVMDLVNKNSEHTQHTQDMNKKLQSMLEETLTKNMHLQQDLEFMSQEVVRLSKLSAQQTAADIPKPTRFKEATPPTSLSLTSTFTSPSPNNPAGSNERESSVTSDDNFEIVSKAQAMECDAEGSLLAENEDSSL
;
A
#
# COMPACT_ATOMS: atom_id res chain seq x y z
N MET A 1 19.13 -43.77 -20.81
CA MET A 1 17.99 -43.44 -19.93
C MET A 1 18.52 -42.57 -18.81
N ALA A 2 18.00 -41.36 -18.62
CA ALA A 2 18.40 -40.50 -17.51
C ALA A 2 17.51 -40.80 -16.30
N ALA A 3 18.11 -41.17 -15.16
CA ALA A 3 17.39 -41.21 -13.89
C ALA A 3 17.22 -39.77 -13.39
N SER A 4 15.97 -39.33 -13.22
CA SER A 4 15.68 -38.05 -12.57
C SER A 4 16.25 -38.03 -11.16
N PRO A 5 16.80 -36.91 -10.66
CA PRO A 5 17.16 -36.78 -9.26
C PRO A 5 15.88 -36.80 -8.43
N SER A 6 15.56 -37.94 -7.83
CA SER A 6 14.48 -38.07 -6.86
C SER A 6 14.85 -37.30 -5.59
N LEU A 7 14.01 -36.32 -5.22
CA LEU A 7 14.02 -35.70 -3.89
C LEU A 7 14.19 -36.78 -2.81
N SER A 8 15.08 -36.57 -1.85
CA SER A 8 15.16 -37.49 -0.71
C SER A 8 13.88 -37.39 0.13
N GLU A 9 13.51 -38.48 0.79
CA GLU A 9 12.28 -38.57 1.59
C GLU A 9 12.22 -37.47 2.67
N GLY A 10 13.38 -37.12 3.27
CA GLY A 10 13.51 -36.05 4.25
C GLY A 10 13.52 -34.62 3.67
N GLU A 11 13.69 -34.44 2.36
CA GLU A 11 13.46 -33.15 1.67
C GLU A 11 12.00 -33.03 1.25
N PHE A 12 11.43 -34.10 0.68
CA PHE A 12 10.01 -34.16 0.34
C PHE A 12 9.12 -33.91 1.56
N HIS A 13 9.42 -34.55 2.70
CA HIS A 13 8.66 -34.34 3.94
C HIS A 13 8.78 -32.91 4.49
N ARG A 14 9.97 -32.28 4.40
CA ARG A 14 10.14 -30.87 4.80
C ARG A 14 9.37 -29.91 3.88
N MET A 15 9.41 -30.14 2.56
CA MET A 15 8.62 -29.37 1.59
C MET A 15 7.10 -29.58 1.80
N GLN A 16 6.68 -30.79 2.19
CA GLN A 16 5.28 -31.09 2.54
C GLN A 16 4.84 -30.35 3.81
N LEU A 17 5.68 -30.34 4.87
CA LEU A 17 5.42 -29.56 6.09
C LEU A 17 5.34 -28.06 5.79
N GLN A 18 6.28 -27.51 5.05
CA GLN A 18 6.28 -26.10 4.67
C GLN A 18 5.05 -25.73 3.81
N LEU A 19 4.60 -26.62 2.93
CA LEU A 19 3.37 -26.43 2.16
C LEU A 19 2.10 -26.48 3.02
N ILE A 20 2.10 -27.28 4.09
CA ILE A 20 1.00 -27.31 5.08
C ILE A 20 1.01 -26.02 5.90
N GLU A 21 2.17 -25.59 6.39
CA GLU A 21 2.34 -24.34 7.15
C GLU A 21 1.90 -23.12 6.32
N LEU A 22 2.36 -23.01 5.07
CA LEU A 22 1.94 -21.96 4.14
C LEU A 22 0.44 -21.99 3.83
N ARG A 23 -0.21 -23.16 3.84
CA ARG A 23 -1.68 -23.26 3.69
C ARG A 23 -2.40 -22.79 4.95
N THR A 24 -1.96 -23.22 6.14
CA THR A 24 -2.53 -22.79 7.42
C THR A 24 -2.41 -21.28 7.60
N THR A 25 -1.23 -20.70 7.39
CA THR A 25 -1.02 -19.24 7.48
C THR A 25 -1.85 -18.48 6.45
N ASN A 26 -2.02 -19.01 5.24
CA ASN A 26 -2.86 -18.37 4.22
C ASN A 26 -4.36 -18.42 4.60
N TYR A 27 -4.87 -19.53 5.13
CA TYR A 27 -6.24 -19.60 5.67
C TYR A 27 -6.45 -18.66 6.86
N GLU A 28 -5.46 -18.51 7.75
CA GLU A 28 -5.51 -17.52 8.82
C GLU A 28 -5.53 -16.07 8.30
N LEU A 29 -4.72 -15.76 7.28
CA LEU A 29 -4.68 -14.43 6.66
C LEU A 29 -5.98 -14.14 5.89
N GLU A 30 -6.54 -15.12 5.19
CA GLU A 30 -7.86 -15.04 4.56
C GLU A 30 -8.95 -14.78 5.60
N GLY A 31 -8.89 -15.46 6.75
CA GLY A 31 -9.81 -15.24 7.88
C GLY A 31 -9.64 -13.87 8.57
N LYS A 32 -8.42 -13.32 8.59
CA LYS A 32 -8.12 -11.96 9.08
C LYS A 32 -8.61 -10.91 8.08
N ASN A 33 -8.35 -11.06 6.78
CA ASN A 33 -8.84 -10.17 5.72
C ASN A 33 -10.37 -10.14 5.70
N LYS A 34 -11.04 -11.29 5.69
CA LYS A 34 -12.51 -11.40 5.77
C LYS A 34 -13.13 -10.79 7.03
N ARG A 35 -12.33 -10.56 8.08
CA ARG A 35 -12.76 -9.81 9.27
C ARG A 35 -12.58 -8.31 9.05
N ILE A 36 -11.40 -7.87 8.62
CA ILE A 36 -11.11 -6.47 8.30
C ILE A 36 -12.07 -5.93 7.23
N GLU A 37 -12.41 -6.70 6.20
CA GLU A 37 -13.41 -6.35 5.17
C GLU A 37 -14.80 -6.08 5.76
N ARG A 38 -15.23 -6.87 6.74
CA ARG A 38 -16.49 -6.66 7.46
C ARG A 38 -16.40 -5.45 8.39
N ASP A 39 -15.35 -5.36 9.19
CA ASP A 39 -15.14 -4.24 10.13
C ASP A 39 -15.06 -2.88 9.39
N LEU A 40 -14.52 -2.88 8.16
CA LEU A 40 -14.45 -1.73 7.25
C LEU A 40 -15.81 -1.44 6.59
N SER A 41 -16.57 -2.46 6.18
CA SER A 41 -17.96 -2.30 5.71
C SER A 41 -18.86 -1.70 6.78
N ASP A 42 -18.79 -2.23 8.00
CA ASP A 42 -19.47 -1.75 9.20
C ASP A 42 -19.09 -0.29 9.55
N ALA A 43 -17.84 0.11 9.31
CA ALA A 43 -17.38 1.48 9.52
C ALA A 43 -17.92 2.43 8.43
N ASN A 44 -17.93 1.99 7.17
CA ASN A 44 -18.50 2.76 6.05
C ASN A 44 -20.00 2.98 6.20
N GLU A 45 -20.78 1.97 6.63
CA GLU A 45 -22.21 2.14 6.88
C GLU A 45 -22.46 3.15 8.01
N LYS A 46 -21.69 3.08 9.09
CA LYS A 46 -21.75 4.07 10.20
C LYS A 46 -21.41 5.49 9.72
N LEU A 47 -20.41 5.65 8.86
CA LEU A 47 -20.09 6.94 8.25
C LEU A 47 -21.24 7.46 7.37
N GLU A 48 -21.83 6.60 6.53
CA GLU A 48 -22.94 7.01 5.65
C GLU A 48 -24.20 7.38 6.46
N ILE A 49 -24.48 6.70 7.58
CA ILE A 49 -25.53 7.06 8.54
C ILE A 49 -25.23 8.42 9.17
N LEU A 50 -24.01 8.64 9.66
CA LEU A 50 -23.60 9.90 10.29
C LEU A 50 -23.65 11.07 9.29
N ASP A 51 -23.28 10.89 8.02
CA ASP A 51 -23.42 11.93 6.99
C ASP A 51 -24.89 12.21 6.64
N LYS A 52 -25.74 11.18 6.61
CA LYS A 52 -27.21 11.35 6.49
C LYS A 52 -27.79 12.14 7.67
N GLU A 53 -27.28 11.93 8.88
CA GLU A 53 -27.70 12.67 10.09
C GLU A 53 -27.14 14.10 10.13
N LEU A 54 -25.88 14.30 9.79
CA LEU A 54 -25.25 15.61 9.60
C LEU A 54 -25.99 16.43 8.54
N GLY A 55 -26.40 15.81 7.44
CA GLY A 55 -27.23 16.41 6.40
C GLY A 55 -28.61 16.83 6.90
N LYS A 56 -29.30 15.95 7.66
CA LYS A 56 -30.57 16.28 8.32
C LYS A 56 -30.41 17.43 9.32
N ALA A 57 -29.36 17.42 10.15
CA ALA A 57 -29.08 18.45 11.15
C ALA A 57 -28.78 19.80 10.50
N LYS A 58 -27.91 19.86 9.49
CA LYS A 58 -27.65 21.07 8.68
C LYS A 58 -28.93 21.58 8.01
N GLN A 59 -29.77 20.70 7.47
CA GLN A 59 -31.04 21.12 6.88
C GLN A 59 -32.05 21.61 7.94
N ALA A 60 -32.07 21.03 9.13
CA ALA A 60 -32.88 21.47 10.26
C ALA A 60 -32.43 22.84 10.80
N ILE A 61 -31.12 23.09 10.86
CA ILE A 61 -30.55 24.40 11.21
C ILE A 61 -30.95 25.44 10.15
N ASN A 62 -30.76 25.15 8.85
CA ASN A 62 -31.10 26.09 7.77
C ASN A 62 -32.62 26.33 7.61
N LYS A 63 -33.46 25.40 8.08
CA LYS A 63 -34.92 25.55 8.20
C LYS A 63 -35.34 26.16 9.55
N SER A 64 -34.45 26.22 10.54
CA SER A 64 -34.75 26.75 11.87
C SER A 64 -34.96 28.24 11.79
N LYS A 65 -36.12 28.71 12.29
CA LYS A 65 -36.40 30.15 12.36
C LYS A 65 -35.30 30.89 13.13
N LYS A 66 -34.78 30.29 14.21
CA LYS A 66 -33.70 30.85 15.04
C LYS A 66 -32.42 31.15 14.25
N ALA A 67 -32.08 30.38 13.22
CA ALA A 67 -30.88 30.65 12.42
C ALA A 67 -31.05 31.94 11.59
N LYS A 68 -32.23 32.13 10.98
CA LYS A 68 -32.59 33.35 10.26
C LYS A 68 -32.81 34.54 11.18
N ASP A 69 -33.42 34.33 12.35
CA ASP A 69 -33.60 35.36 13.35
C ASP A 69 -32.22 35.87 13.84
N VAL A 70 -31.22 34.98 14.02
CA VAL A 70 -29.82 35.36 14.32
C VAL A 70 -29.14 36.06 13.15
N GLU A 71 -29.29 35.58 11.92
CA GLU A 71 -28.72 36.22 10.71
C GLU A 71 -29.27 37.65 10.51
N LEU A 72 -30.55 37.88 10.79
CA LEU A 72 -31.17 39.21 10.79
C LEU A 72 -30.66 40.08 11.94
N LEU A 73 -30.48 39.55 13.15
CA LEU A 73 -29.90 40.29 14.28
C LEU A 73 -28.44 40.71 14.02
N ILE A 74 -27.66 39.89 13.30
CA ILE A 74 -26.30 40.27 12.86
C ILE A 74 -26.40 41.42 11.85
N GLN A 75 -27.26 41.33 10.83
CA GLN A 75 -27.45 42.41 9.85
C GLN A 75 -27.95 43.72 10.49
N GLU A 76 -28.79 43.63 11.53
CA GLU A 76 -29.23 44.78 12.33
C GLU A 76 -28.09 45.35 13.17
N SER A 77 -27.29 44.51 13.83
CA SER A 77 -26.07 44.92 14.56
C SER A 77 -25.08 45.64 13.64
N ASP A 78 -24.78 45.09 12.46
CA ASP A 78 -23.90 45.70 11.46
C ASP A 78 -24.45 47.04 10.94
N SER A 79 -25.78 47.19 10.90
CA SER A 79 -26.46 48.43 10.51
C SER A 79 -26.37 49.49 11.61
N LEU A 80 -26.55 49.09 12.87
CA LEU A 80 -26.41 49.96 14.05
C LEU A 80 -24.95 50.39 14.26
N GLN A 81 -23.98 49.48 14.11
CA GLN A 81 -22.56 49.78 14.25
C GLN A 81 -22.07 50.76 13.17
N ARG A 82 -22.54 50.63 11.91
CA ARG A 82 -22.27 51.62 10.86
C ARG A 82 -22.89 52.99 11.15
N LYS A 83 -24.09 53.04 11.74
CA LYS A 83 -24.70 54.31 12.18
C LYS A 83 -23.92 54.94 13.33
N LEU A 84 -23.47 54.16 14.30
CA LEU A 84 -22.65 54.63 15.41
C LEU A 84 -21.33 55.23 14.89
N LEU A 85 -20.61 54.51 14.03
CA LEU A 85 -19.37 55.01 13.40
C LEU A 85 -19.62 56.31 12.60
N SER A 86 -20.72 56.39 11.86
CA SER A 86 -21.10 57.63 11.14
C SER A 86 -21.35 58.81 12.10
N GLN A 87 -21.97 58.55 13.26
CA GLN A 87 -22.20 59.58 14.29
C GLN A 87 -20.91 59.95 15.04
N GLU A 88 -20.00 59.00 15.25
CA GLU A 88 -18.67 59.26 15.80
C GLU A 88 -17.81 60.09 14.83
N GLU A 89 -17.90 59.83 13.52
CA GLU A 89 -17.26 60.63 12.47
C GLU A 89 -17.86 62.04 12.36
N GLU A 90 -19.20 62.18 12.38
CA GLU A 90 -19.90 63.47 12.43
C GLU A 90 -19.51 64.28 13.68
N PHE A 91 -19.48 63.67 14.86
CA PHE A 91 -19.08 64.33 16.10
C PHE A 91 -17.58 64.70 16.09
N ARG A 92 -16.70 63.83 15.57
CA ARG A 92 -15.27 64.14 15.43
C ARG A 92 -15.04 65.30 14.47
N LEU A 93 -15.79 65.34 13.35
CA LEU A 93 -15.74 66.44 12.40
C LEU A 93 -16.26 67.73 13.02
N GLN A 94 -17.41 67.70 13.72
CA GLN A 94 -17.95 68.86 14.43
C GLN A 94 -16.97 69.41 15.46
N ASN A 95 -16.33 68.55 16.24
CA ASN A 95 -15.33 68.95 17.24
C ASN A 95 -14.04 69.46 16.60
N GLN A 96 -13.63 68.92 15.45
CA GLN A 96 -12.53 69.46 14.65
C GLN A 96 -12.85 70.87 14.13
N THR A 97 -14.01 71.06 13.48
CA THR A 97 -14.46 72.37 13.00
C THR A 97 -14.55 73.38 14.14
N LEU A 98 -15.09 72.98 15.30
CA LEU A 98 -15.15 73.84 16.48
C LEU A 98 -13.75 74.26 16.96
N MET A 99 -12.77 73.36 16.97
CA MET A 99 -11.38 73.67 17.32
C MET A 99 -10.68 74.56 16.29
N GLU A 100 -10.97 74.37 15.00
CA GLU A 100 -10.48 75.24 13.92
C GLU A 100 -11.09 76.66 14.03
N GLU A 101 -12.41 76.78 14.25
CA GLU A 101 -13.08 78.05 14.54
C GLU A 101 -12.52 78.73 15.79
N LEU A 102 -12.27 77.99 16.88
CA LEU A 102 -11.66 78.53 18.11
C LEU A 102 -10.24 79.04 17.86
N SER A 103 -9.43 78.30 17.10
CA SER A 103 -8.08 78.72 16.72
C SER A 103 -8.10 79.97 15.84
N LEU A 104 -9.05 80.08 14.92
CA LEU A 104 -9.22 81.23 14.04
C LEU A 104 -9.71 82.46 14.83
N LEU A 105 -10.62 82.26 15.79
CA LEU A 105 -11.06 83.30 16.73
C LEU A 105 -9.92 83.78 17.64
N VAL A 106 -9.03 82.88 18.08
CA VAL A 106 -7.82 83.22 18.85
C VAL A 106 -6.83 84.03 18.00
N SER A 107 -6.53 83.61 16.76
CA SER A 107 -5.65 84.38 15.85
C SER A 107 -6.20 85.79 15.63
N ASN A 108 -7.50 85.91 15.33
CA ASN A 108 -8.15 87.21 15.12
C ASN A 108 -8.13 88.08 16.41
N ASN A 109 -8.30 87.48 17.59
CA ASN A 109 -8.10 88.18 18.87
C ASN A 109 -6.63 88.58 19.13
N GLU A 110 -5.64 87.83 18.65
CA GLU A 110 -4.24 88.22 18.71
C GLU A 110 -3.90 89.32 17.70
N GLU A 111 -4.46 89.30 16.50
CA GLU A 111 -4.32 90.33 15.49
C GLU A 111 -4.95 91.65 15.98
N LEU A 112 -6.16 91.62 16.52
CA LEU A 112 -6.80 92.77 17.17
C LEU A 112 -5.98 93.29 18.37
N LYS A 113 -5.35 92.40 19.17
CA LYS A 113 -4.42 92.84 20.23
C LYS A 113 -3.16 93.50 19.66
N LYS A 114 -2.55 92.91 18.63
CA LYS A 114 -1.37 93.49 17.93
C LYS A 114 -1.72 94.84 17.32
N GLU A 115 -2.91 95.01 16.75
CA GLU A 115 -3.37 96.29 16.20
C GLU A 115 -3.66 97.31 17.30
N ILE A 116 -4.31 96.92 18.39
CA ILE A 116 -4.50 97.77 19.59
C ILE A 116 -3.15 98.20 20.19
N ASP A 117 -2.15 97.32 20.25
CA ASP A 117 -0.83 97.63 20.81
C ASP A 117 0.05 98.40 19.80
N ASN A 118 -0.13 98.20 18.49
CA ASN A 118 0.43 99.07 17.45
C ASN A 118 -0.14 100.50 17.56
N LEU A 119 -1.46 100.65 17.76
CA LEU A 119 -2.11 101.95 17.97
C LEU A 119 -1.67 102.63 19.27
N LYS A 120 -1.36 101.86 20.34
CA LYS A 120 -0.74 102.41 21.56
C LYS A 120 0.72 102.81 21.35
N SER A 121 1.52 102.01 20.63
CA SER A 121 2.95 102.29 20.41
C SER A 121 3.18 103.42 19.40
N GLY A 122 2.26 103.62 18.46
CA GLY A 122 2.21 104.79 17.57
C GLY A 122 1.91 106.13 18.27
N ALA A 123 1.65 106.14 19.58
CA ALA A 123 1.38 107.35 20.36
C ALA A 123 2.66 108.13 20.79
N THR A 124 3.82 107.88 20.17
CA THR A 124 5.07 108.63 20.40
C THR A 124 5.68 109.14 19.10
N PHE A 125 6.02 110.43 19.07
CA PHE A 125 6.28 111.22 17.85
C PHE A 125 7.54 110.81 17.06
N ALA A 126 7.38 110.64 15.75
CA ALA A 126 8.40 110.86 14.71
C ALA A 126 7.71 111.34 13.39
N PRO A 127 8.39 112.08 12.50
CA PRO A 127 7.71 112.85 11.43
C PRO A 127 7.73 112.22 10.03
N GLU A 128 6.75 112.62 9.22
CA GLU A 128 6.80 112.81 7.75
C GLU A 128 7.63 111.83 6.89
N GLU A 129 7.07 110.66 6.56
CA GLU A 129 7.45 109.97 5.30
C GLU A 129 6.34 109.10 4.69
N THR A 130 5.40 108.56 5.49
CA THR A 130 4.30 107.69 5.00
C THR A 130 3.13 108.42 4.33
N VAL A 131 3.03 109.74 4.47
CA VAL A 131 1.89 110.53 3.97
C VAL A 131 1.79 110.51 2.44
N GLN A 132 2.92 110.44 1.72
CA GLN A 132 2.91 110.52 0.27
C GLN A 132 2.26 109.30 -0.38
N GLY A 133 2.60 108.09 0.07
CA GLY A 133 1.99 106.85 -0.42
C GLY A 133 0.49 106.78 -0.12
N ALA A 134 0.08 107.18 1.09
CA ALA A 134 -1.33 107.26 1.46
C ALA A 134 -2.09 108.33 0.63
N SER A 135 -1.44 109.45 0.30
CA SER A 135 -2.01 110.49 -0.57
C SER A 135 -2.20 109.98 -2.00
N ASP A 136 -1.21 109.32 -2.58
CA ASP A 136 -1.29 108.81 -3.96
C ASP A 136 -2.31 107.67 -4.09
N GLU A 137 -2.40 106.79 -3.09
CA GLU A 137 -3.44 105.76 -2.97
C GLU A 137 -4.84 106.39 -2.82
N LEU A 138 -4.99 107.40 -1.97
CA LEU A 138 -6.25 108.14 -1.77
C LEU A 138 -6.67 108.91 -3.03
N ILE A 139 -5.75 109.54 -3.76
CA ILE A 139 -6.02 110.20 -5.04
C ILE A 139 -6.49 109.18 -6.08
N ARG A 140 -5.86 107.99 -6.14
CA ARG A 140 -6.30 106.91 -7.02
C ARG A 140 -7.72 106.43 -6.69
N LEU A 141 -7.99 106.17 -5.40
CA LEU A 141 -9.29 105.72 -4.92
C LEU A 141 -10.38 106.81 -5.02
N GLN A 142 -10.03 108.09 -4.90
CA GLN A 142 -10.95 109.21 -5.16
C GLN A 142 -11.26 109.35 -6.66
N ALA A 143 -10.27 109.22 -7.54
CA ALA A 143 -10.51 109.24 -8.99
C ALA A 143 -11.41 108.08 -9.44
N GLU A 144 -11.20 106.89 -8.88
CA GLU A 144 -12.03 105.70 -9.08
C GLU A 144 -13.46 105.89 -8.54
N ASN A 145 -13.61 106.37 -7.30
CA ASN A 145 -14.93 106.68 -6.72
C ASN A 145 -15.67 107.78 -7.49
N LEU A 146 -14.99 108.81 -7.99
CA LEU A 146 -15.61 109.88 -8.78
C LEU A 146 -16.05 109.36 -10.16
N ALA A 147 -15.28 108.47 -10.79
CA ALA A 147 -15.69 107.78 -12.01
C ALA A 147 -16.92 106.87 -11.77
N LEU A 148 -16.93 106.11 -10.67
CA LEU A 148 -18.04 105.25 -10.28
C LEU A 148 -19.31 106.07 -9.95
N GLN A 149 -19.20 107.13 -9.13
CA GLN A 149 -20.31 108.05 -8.85
C GLN A 149 -20.85 108.73 -10.11
N LYS A 150 -19.98 109.09 -11.07
CA LYS A 150 -20.43 109.69 -12.33
C LYS A 150 -21.20 108.70 -13.20
N ASN A 151 -20.84 107.42 -13.19
CA ASN A 151 -21.63 106.35 -13.83
C ASN A 151 -22.93 106.07 -13.07
N LEU A 152 -22.89 106.07 -11.74
CA LEU A 152 -24.06 105.81 -10.88
C LEU A 152 -25.09 106.93 -11.01
N ASN A 153 -24.67 108.20 -10.98
CA ASN A 153 -25.54 109.34 -11.26
C ASN A 153 -26.08 109.32 -12.70
N ALA A 154 -25.29 108.89 -13.70
CA ALA A 154 -25.75 108.72 -15.09
C ALA A 154 -26.71 107.52 -15.30
N LEU A 155 -26.91 106.69 -14.28
CA LEU A 155 -27.97 105.69 -14.19
C LEU A 155 -29.16 106.23 -13.36
N GLN A 156 -28.88 106.93 -12.26
CA GLN A 156 -29.91 107.58 -11.42
C GLN A 156 -30.71 108.63 -12.20
N ASP A 157 -30.06 109.51 -12.98
CA ASP A 157 -30.68 110.49 -13.88
C ASP A 157 -31.57 109.87 -14.98
N LYS A 158 -31.47 108.56 -15.21
CA LYS A 158 -32.37 107.81 -16.10
C LYS A 158 -33.58 107.26 -15.34
N VAL A 159 -33.35 106.71 -14.15
CA VAL A 159 -34.39 106.13 -13.27
C VAL A 159 -35.30 107.22 -12.69
N ASP A 160 -34.74 108.32 -12.18
CA ASP A 160 -35.51 109.42 -11.59
C ASP A 160 -36.34 110.17 -12.65
N LYS A 161 -35.97 110.05 -13.93
CA LYS A 161 -36.76 110.52 -15.09
C LYS A 161 -37.98 109.65 -15.40
N GLU A 162 -38.01 108.41 -14.92
CA GLU A 162 -39.16 107.50 -15.07
C GLU A 162 -40.06 107.51 -13.81
N ILE A 163 -39.49 107.78 -12.62
CA ILE A 163 -40.21 107.70 -11.33
C ILE A 163 -40.92 109.00 -10.92
N LEU A 164 -40.55 110.17 -11.46
CA LEU A 164 -41.22 111.45 -11.17
C LEU A 164 -42.61 111.61 -11.84
N SER A 165 -43.47 110.60 -11.72
CA SER A 165 -44.90 110.70 -12.04
C SER A 165 -45.81 109.95 -11.04
N LYS A 166 -46.44 110.76 -10.16
CA LYS A 166 -47.64 110.49 -9.31
C LYS A 166 -47.49 110.05 -7.84
N ASP A 167 -47.53 111.08 -6.97
CA ASP A 167 -48.63 111.37 -6.01
C ASP A 167 -48.63 110.89 -4.54
N GLU A 168 -49.48 111.53 -3.72
CA GLU A 168 -49.32 111.76 -2.26
C GLU A 168 -50.42 111.20 -1.30
N GLY A 169 -50.15 111.23 0.03
CA GLY A 169 -51.15 111.42 1.14
C GLY A 169 -51.60 110.20 1.98
N GLN A 170 -52.16 110.33 3.21
CA GLN A 170 -52.24 111.46 4.20
C GLN A 170 -52.85 111.02 5.59
N HIS A 171 -52.68 111.80 6.70
CA HIS A 171 -53.40 111.65 8.02
C HIS A 171 -53.31 112.90 8.97
N LEU A 172 -54.05 112.95 10.11
CA LEU A 172 -54.04 114.02 11.16
C LEU A 172 -54.55 113.58 12.59
N GLU A 173 -54.79 114.54 13.52
CA GLU A 173 -55.46 114.50 14.88
C GLU A 173 -54.73 113.86 16.10
N SER A 174 -55.00 114.07 17.42
CA SER A 174 -55.64 115.08 18.35
C SER A 174 -55.34 114.62 19.84
N ASP A 175 -55.69 115.14 21.03
CA ASP A 175 -56.55 116.21 21.68
C ASP A 175 -55.78 116.82 22.94
N SER A 176 -56.12 117.15 24.22
CA SER A 176 -57.24 117.12 25.23
C SER A 176 -57.03 118.12 26.43
N SER A 177 -57.98 118.26 27.39
CA SER A 177 -57.98 119.25 28.54
C SER A 177 -59.00 118.87 29.68
N GLN A 178 -59.24 119.48 30.89
CA GLN A 178 -58.59 120.35 31.96
C GLN A 178 -59.64 120.56 33.14
N THR A 179 -59.53 121.22 34.34
CA THR A 179 -58.57 121.44 35.49
C THR A 179 -59.30 122.13 36.71
N ASN A 180 -58.67 122.28 37.92
CA ASN A 180 -58.78 123.42 38.92
C ASN A 180 -59.34 123.31 40.40
N ASN A 181 -58.58 123.94 41.35
CA ASN A 181 -58.89 124.82 42.54
C ASN A 181 -59.67 124.43 43.86
N SER A 182 -59.15 124.84 45.06
CA SER A 182 -59.84 124.98 46.40
C SER A 182 -58.97 125.68 47.51
N ALA A 183 -59.51 126.22 48.64
CA ALA A 183 -58.73 126.87 49.75
C ALA A 183 -59.44 127.21 51.14
N HIS A 184 -58.66 127.25 52.24
CA HIS A 184 -58.82 127.91 53.60
C HIS A 184 -60.01 127.53 54.57
N PRO A 185 -60.15 127.95 55.88
CA PRO A 185 -59.74 129.18 56.63
C PRO A 185 -59.09 128.99 58.06
N GLY A 186 -59.03 130.04 58.93
CA GLY A 186 -58.62 130.03 60.38
C GLY A 186 -58.86 131.37 61.13
N TYR A 187 -58.72 131.45 62.49
CA TYR A 187 -59.22 132.61 63.31
C TYR A 187 -58.59 132.91 64.71
N ASP A 188 -58.31 134.21 64.95
CA ASP A 188 -58.47 135.15 66.12
C ASP A 188 -58.16 134.84 67.63
N ASN A 189 -57.71 135.88 68.39
CA ASN A 189 -57.96 136.07 69.85
C ASN A 189 -57.46 137.40 70.52
N THR A 190 -58.27 137.93 71.47
CA THR A 190 -57.98 138.80 72.66
C THR A 190 -57.55 140.30 72.56
N ASP A 191 -58.05 141.09 73.54
CA ASP A 191 -57.77 142.52 73.85
C ASP A 191 -57.77 142.77 75.39
N GLY A 192 -57.33 143.94 75.89
CA GLY A 192 -57.05 144.25 77.31
C GLY A 192 -57.65 145.56 77.89
N THR A 193 -57.47 145.82 79.19
CA THR A 193 -58.22 146.83 79.98
C THR A 193 -57.33 147.78 80.77
N GLU A 194 -57.73 149.06 80.96
CA GLU A 194 -57.45 149.88 82.16
C GLU A 194 -58.22 151.23 82.16
N ASP A 195 -58.72 151.71 83.32
CA ASP A 195 -59.18 153.11 83.56
C ASP A 195 -59.50 153.39 85.06
N GLY A 196 -59.54 154.65 85.56
CA GLY A 196 -59.97 154.94 86.97
C GLY A 196 -59.94 156.37 87.57
N GLU A 197 -60.89 156.63 88.50
CA GLU A 197 -61.11 157.78 89.45
C GLU A 197 -61.20 159.25 88.91
N GLY A 198 -61.93 160.24 89.50
CA GLY A 198 -62.90 160.28 90.62
C GLY A 198 -63.27 161.72 91.12
N LEU A 199 -64.29 161.87 92.02
CA LEU A 199 -64.64 163.05 92.89
C LEU A 199 -65.30 164.32 92.23
N ARG A 200 -66.09 165.26 92.86
CA ARG A 200 -66.68 165.48 94.23
C ARG A 200 -67.95 166.44 94.30
N LYS A 201 -68.42 166.82 95.53
CA LYS A 201 -69.72 167.45 95.99
C LYS A 201 -70.04 168.96 95.62
N PRO A 202 -71.30 169.47 95.81
CA PRO A 202 -71.83 170.86 95.61
C PRO A 202 -72.30 171.61 96.92
N VAL A 203 -73.01 172.78 96.88
CA VAL A 203 -74.06 173.26 97.89
C VAL A 203 -74.78 174.66 97.64
N GLN A 204 -76.11 174.73 97.92
CA GLN A 204 -77.07 175.85 98.30
C GLN A 204 -77.37 177.18 97.50
N SER A 205 -78.53 177.81 97.81
CA SER A 205 -79.08 179.15 97.39
C SER A 205 -80.33 179.61 98.22
N SER A 206 -81.06 180.72 97.87
CA SER A 206 -82.47 181.16 98.22
C SER A 206 -82.73 182.67 98.68
N PRO A 207 -83.88 183.18 99.26
CA PRO A 207 -84.67 184.36 98.76
C PRO A 207 -85.00 185.55 99.77
N PRO A 208 -85.86 186.59 99.47
CA PRO A 208 -85.88 187.92 100.17
C PRO A 208 -87.22 188.52 100.81
N SER A 209 -87.10 189.66 101.54
CA SER A 209 -88.08 190.78 101.85
C SER A 209 -89.28 190.58 102.84
N ASP A 210 -89.89 191.56 103.55
CA ASP A 210 -89.69 193.05 103.77
C ASP A 210 -90.41 193.65 105.05
N GLN A 211 -90.38 195.00 105.22
CA GLN A 211 -90.99 195.98 106.20
C GLN A 211 -92.39 195.71 106.85
N GLY A 212 -92.89 196.42 107.90
CA GLY A 212 -92.41 197.53 108.78
C GLY A 212 -93.57 198.40 109.37
N GLU A 213 -93.42 199.16 110.48
CA GLU A 213 -94.45 200.13 110.99
C GLU A 213 -93.95 201.17 112.04
N VAL A 214 -94.81 202.15 112.40
CA VAL A 214 -95.18 202.64 113.77
C VAL A 214 -95.48 204.16 113.83
N ILE A 215 -96.77 204.52 114.03
CA ILE A 215 -97.21 205.62 114.92
C ILE A 215 -98.45 205.18 115.72
N LYS A 216 -98.22 204.62 116.91
CA LYS A 216 -99.22 204.46 118.00
C LYS A 216 -98.59 204.87 119.35
N LYS A 217 -97.78 205.95 119.28
CA LYS A 217 -96.58 206.17 120.12
C LYS A 217 -96.77 206.13 121.64
N LEU A 218 -97.98 206.37 122.17
CA LEU A 218 -98.23 206.43 123.63
C LEU A 218 -99.21 205.36 124.16
N CYS A 219 -99.51 204.33 123.36
CA CYS A 219 -100.04 203.06 123.86
C CYS A 219 -99.05 201.88 123.70
N LEU A 220 -97.96 202.06 122.93
CA LEU A 220 -96.99 200.99 122.65
C LEU A 220 -96.16 200.56 123.87
N GLU A 221 -95.79 201.49 124.74
CA GLU A 221 -94.75 201.29 125.77
C GLU A 221 -95.13 200.31 126.90
N LEU A 222 -96.39 199.86 126.97
CA LEU A 222 -96.83 198.83 127.94
C LEU A 222 -96.92 197.41 127.35
N ASP A 223 -97.09 197.28 126.03
CA ASP A 223 -97.13 195.99 125.34
C ASP A 223 -95.75 195.56 124.80
N THR A 224 -94.90 196.52 124.43
CA THR A 224 -93.54 196.26 123.89
C THR A 224 -92.65 195.43 124.82
N GLU A 225 -92.61 195.68 126.14
CA GLU A 225 -91.83 194.85 127.08
C GLU A 225 -92.29 193.38 127.13
N ARG A 226 -93.55 193.08 126.81
CA ARG A 226 -94.08 191.71 126.79
C ARG A 226 -93.71 190.98 125.51
N GLU A 227 -93.69 191.69 124.39
CA GLU A 227 -93.31 191.18 123.07
C GLU A 227 -91.82 190.77 123.03
N GLU A 228 -90.91 191.64 123.51
CA GLU A 228 -89.46 191.37 123.49
C GLU A 228 -89.07 190.10 124.29
N LYS A 229 -89.68 189.93 125.47
CA LYS A 229 -89.42 188.78 126.34
C LYS A 229 -89.87 187.46 125.73
N HIS A 230 -90.87 187.48 124.84
CA HIS A 230 -91.29 186.32 124.07
C HIS A 230 -90.31 186.04 122.92
N LEU A 231 -89.88 187.07 122.18
CA LEU A 231 -88.98 186.93 121.02
C LEU A 231 -87.63 186.29 121.38
N LEU A 232 -87.03 186.69 122.51
CA LEU A 232 -85.76 186.12 122.99
C LEU A 232 -85.85 184.62 123.34
N LYS A 233 -87.02 184.15 123.79
CA LYS A 233 -87.24 182.72 124.07
C LYS A 233 -87.17 181.89 122.79
N THR A 234 -87.86 182.35 121.75
CA THR A 234 -87.95 181.70 120.44
C THR A 234 -86.58 181.56 119.76
N GLN A 235 -85.75 182.61 119.80
CA GLN A 235 -84.40 182.57 119.21
C GLN A 235 -83.49 181.51 119.88
N LEU A 236 -83.60 181.33 121.20
CA LEU A 236 -82.79 180.36 121.95
C LEU A 236 -83.21 178.92 121.65
N ASP A 237 -84.52 178.66 121.57
CA ASP A 237 -85.03 177.33 121.22
C ASP A 237 -84.73 176.95 119.75
N GLN A 238 -84.77 177.92 118.83
CA GLN A 238 -84.38 177.75 117.43
C GLN A 238 -82.90 177.35 117.30
N ARG A 239 -81.98 178.10 117.93
CA ARG A 239 -80.54 177.79 117.97
C ARG A 239 -80.23 176.41 118.55
N LYS A 240 -81.04 175.96 119.53
CA LYS A 240 -80.93 174.61 120.09
C LYS A 240 -81.33 173.53 119.08
N LYS A 241 -82.43 173.76 118.34
CA LYS A 241 -82.92 172.86 117.28
C LYS A 241 -81.90 172.69 116.15
N GLU A 242 -81.34 173.79 115.66
CA GLU A 242 -80.28 173.80 114.63
C GLU A 242 -79.04 173.00 115.05
N SER A 243 -78.57 173.17 116.30
CA SER A 243 -77.45 172.39 116.83
C SER A 243 -77.77 170.89 116.96
N GLN A 244 -79.03 170.55 117.25
CA GLN A 244 -79.47 169.16 117.40
C GLN A 244 -79.63 168.47 116.03
N GLU A 245 -80.06 169.20 115.01
CA GLU A 245 -80.13 168.74 113.61
C GLU A 245 -78.73 168.52 113.01
N GLN A 246 -77.75 169.39 113.33
CA GLN A 246 -76.34 169.18 112.92
C GLN A 246 -75.72 167.91 113.54
N ILE A 247 -76.01 167.63 114.82
CA ILE A 247 -75.53 166.40 115.48
C ILE A 247 -76.14 165.16 114.82
N ALA A 248 -77.45 165.18 114.54
CA ALA A 248 -78.12 164.07 113.84
C ALA A 248 -77.55 163.84 112.42
N ALA A 249 -77.28 164.91 111.66
CA ALA A 249 -76.68 164.80 110.33
C ALA A 249 -75.25 164.21 110.36
N LEU A 250 -74.44 164.56 111.37
CA LEU A 250 -73.12 163.98 111.56
C LEU A 250 -73.18 162.51 112.02
N GLN A 251 -74.14 162.15 112.85
CA GLN A 251 -74.39 160.74 113.23
C GLN A 251 -74.78 159.90 112.01
N ASP A 252 -75.65 160.43 111.15
CA ASP A 252 -76.06 159.79 109.89
C ASP A 252 -74.91 159.68 108.87
N GLU A 253 -74.05 160.69 108.69
CA GLU A 253 -72.84 160.54 107.85
C GLU A 253 -71.83 159.54 108.43
N VAL A 254 -71.70 159.42 109.76
CA VAL A 254 -70.86 158.41 110.43
C VAL A 254 -71.42 156.99 110.27
N GLU A 255 -72.72 156.79 110.46
CA GLU A 255 -73.38 155.49 110.27
C GLU A 255 -73.27 155.05 108.81
N LYS A 256 -73.55 155.95 107.85
CA LYS A 256 -73.35 155.71 106.41
C LYS A 256 -71.88 155.48 106.02
N ALA A 257 -70.90 155.91 106.82
CA ALA A 257 -69.49 155.58 106.61
C ALA A 257 -69.14 154.20 107.16
N ALA A 258 -69.61 153.85 108.37
CA ALA A 258 -69.44 152.53 108.97
C ALA A 258 -70.06 151.43 108.11
N ASP A 259 -71.27 151.67 107.58
CA ASP A 259 -72.00 150.72 106.74
C ASP A 259 -71.29 150.47 105.38
N LYS A 260 -70.65 151.50 104.82
CA LYS A 260 -69.79 151.37 103.62
C LYS A 260 -68.50 150.62 103.92
N LEU A 261 -67.89 150.83 105.09
CA LEU A 261 -66.70 150.08 105.52
C LEU A 261 -67.03 148.60 105.71
N LYS A 262 -68.15 148.29 106.38
CA LYS A 262 -68.64 146.92 106.60
C LYS A 262 -68.90 146.21 105.28
N LYS A 263 -69.61 146.84 104.34
CA LYS A 263 -69.86 146.29 102.99
C LYS A 263 -68.57 146.09 102.18
N LYS A 264 -67.56 146.97 102.32
CA LYS A 264 -66.23 146.76 101.73
C LYS A 264 -65.48 145.59 102.36
N GLN A 265 -65.57 145.40 103.69
CA GLN A 265 -64.95 144.28 104.39
C GLN A 265 -65.62 142.94 104.03
N GLU A 266 -66.96 142.91 103.95
CA GLU A 266 -67.73 141.77 103.48
C GLU A 266 -67.40 141.42 102.02
N SER A 267 -67.34 142.41 101.12
CA SER A 267 -66.93 142.23 99.73
C SER A 267 -65.48 141.74 99.58
N TYR A 268 -64.55 142.23 100.42
CA TYR A 268 -63.16 141.75 100.41
C TYR A 268 -63.06 140.30 100.92
N LEU A 269 -63.79 139.94 101.98
CA LEU A 269 -63.85 138.57 102.48
C LEU A 269 -64.49 137.62 101.45
N GLN A 270 -65.53 138.06 100.74
CA GLN A 270 -66.11 137.31 99.64
C GLN A 270 -65.10 137.10 98.49
N LEU A 271 -64.45 138.16 98.01
CA LEU A 271 -63.41 138.05 96.97
C LEU A 271 -62.22 137.18 97.41
N HIS A 272 -61.85 137.19 98.69
CA HIS A 272 -60.83 136.30 99.24
C HIS A 272 -61.29 134.84 99.25
N ALA A 273 -62.53 134.58 99.65
CA ALA A 273 -63.12 133.24 99.62
C ALA A 273 -63.27 132.71 98.18
N GLU A 274 -63.75 133.54 97.25
CA GLU A 274 -63.87 133.22 95.82
C GLU A 274 -62.49 132.91 95.22
N LYS A 275 -61.48 133.76 95.49
CA LYS A 275 -60.08 133.49 95.14
C LYS A 275 -59.60 132.17 95.70
N GLU A 276 -59.83 131.88 96.98
CA GLU A 276 -59.45 130.60 97.59
C GLU A 276 -60.17 129.40 96.94
N THR A 277 -61.45 129.52 96.58
CA THR A 277 -62.17 128.46 95.87
C THR A 277 -61.61 128.24 94.46
N LEU A 278 -61.29 129.31 93.72
CA LEU A 278 -60.68 129.21 92.39
C LEU A 278 -59.26 128.62 92.46
N PHE A 279 -58.46 128.95 93.48
CA PHE A 279 -57.15 128.32 93.70
C PHE A 279 -57.28 126.83 94.05
N LYS A 280 -58.26 126.45 94.87
CA LYS A 280 -58.54 125.03 95.20
C LYS A 280 -59.04 124.26 93.97
N GLU A 281 -59.92 124.85 93.17
CA GLU A 281 -60.47 124.25 91.95
C GLU A 281 -59.42 124.11 90.84
N THR A 282 -58.60 125.14 90.61
CA THR A 282 -57.50 125.07 89.61
C THR A 282 -56.41 124.08 90.03
N ASN A 283 -56.07 124.01 91.32
CA ASN A 283 -55.14 122.99 91.81
C ASN A 283 -55.73 121.57 91.70
N ALA A 284 -57.02 121.39 92.01
CA ALA A 284 -57.70 120.10 91.84
C ALA A 284 -57.77 119.67 90.36
N LYS A 285 -58.04 120.58 89.43
CA LYS A 285 -57.99 120.33 87.98
C LYS A 285 -56.59 119.98 87.48
N LEU A 286 -55.55 120.60 88.04
CA LEU A 286 -54.16 120.28 87.74
C LEU A 286 -53.79 118.88 88.27
N GLU A 287 -54.21 118.53 89.49
CA GLU A 287 -54.01 117.21 90.09
C GLU A 287 -54.79 116.10 89.36
N GLU A 288 -56.03 116.37 88.93
CA GLU A 288 -56.83 115.46 88.09
C GLU A 288 -56.18 115.25 86.71
N SER A 289 -55.71 116.32 86.06
CA SER A 289 -54.97 116.25 84.80
C SER A 289 -53.65 115.50 84.94
N GLN A 290 -52.94 115.66 86.07
CA GLN A 290 -51.75 114.88 86.37
C GLN A 290 -52.08 113.39 86.56
N ALA A 291 -53.10 113.07 87.37
CA ALA A 291 -53.55 111.71 87.60
C ALA A 291 -54.09 111.05 86.31
N ALA A 292 -54.66 111.81 85.37
CA ALA A 292 -55.02 111.30 84.05
C ALA A 292 -53.76 110.89 83.26
N ARG A 293 -52.78 111.79 83.13
CA ARG A 293 -51.50 111.51 82.46
C ARG A 293 -50.74 110.34 83.09
N ASP A 294 -50.80 110.18 84.41
CA ASP A 294 -50.15 109.07 85.11
C ASP A 294 -50.88 107.72 84.89
N ARG A 295 -52.22 107.72 84.77
CA ARG A 295 -52.99 106.54 84.34
C ARG A 295 -52.65 106.14 82.92
N ASP A 296 -52.60 107.11 81.99
CA ASP A 296 -52.26 106.86 80.58
C ASP A 296 -50.81 106.37 80.44
N GLN A 297 -49.86 107.01 81.12
CA GLN A 297 -48.46 106.58 81.14
C GLN A 297 -48.33 105.16 81.73
N LYS A 298 -49.11 104.82 82.77
CA LYS A 298 -49.16 103.45 83.28
C LYS A 298 -49.75 102.49 82.25
N TYR A 299 -50.86 102.83 81.60
CA TYR A 299 -51.48 102.00 80.58
C TYR A 299 -50.51 101.69 79.43
N TYR A 300 -49.81 102.70 78.91
CA TYR A 300 -48.79 102.49 77.87
C TYR A 300 -47.58 101.68 78.37
N LYS A 301 -47.11 101.88 79.62
CA LYS A 301 -46.07 101.05 80.24
C LYS A 301 -46.49 99.58 80.35
N ASP A 302 -47.69 99.32 80.88
CA ASP A 302 -48.25 97.97 81.03
C ASP A 302 -48.46 97.30 79.66
N GLN A 303 -48.84 98.06 78.63
CA GLN A 303 -48.99 97.54 77.26
C GLN A 303 -47.65 97.27 76.57
N ILE A 304 -46.63 98.11 76.76
CA ILE A 304 -45.26 97.86 76.30
C ILE A 304 -44.69 96.61 76.98
N ALA A 305 -44.91 96.44 78.28
CA ALA A 305 -44.46 95.25 79.03
C ALA A 305 -45.10 93.96 78.50
N LYS A 306 -46.41 93.96 78.19
CA LYS A 306 -47.08 92.81 77.54
C LYS A 306 -46.46 92.48 76.18
N LEU A 307 -46.28 93.49 75.31
CA LEU A 307 -45.67 93.30 73.99
C LEU A 307 -44.23 92.79 74.08
N GLN A 308 -43.45 93.25 75.06
CA GLN A 308 -42.11 92.71 75.33
C GLN A 308 -42.14 91.24 75.75
N VAL A 309 -43.09 90.83 76.61
CA VAL A 309 -43.28 89.42 77.01
C VAL A 309 -43.75 88.56 75.83
N GLU A 310 -44.63 89.07 74.96
CA GLU A 310 -45.08 88.37 73.76
C GLU A 310 -43.96 88.20 72.72
N ILE A 311 -43.14 89.24 72.51
CA ILE A 311 -41.93 89.16 71.66
C ILE A 311 -40.95 88.14 72.23
N GLU A 312 -40.69 88.16 73.54
CA GLU A 312 -39.74 87.25 74.19
C GLU A 312 -40.24 85.80 74.22
N ARG A 313 -41.55 85.58 74.32
CA ARG A 313 -42.19 84.27 74.09
C ARG A 313 -42.01 83.83 72.64
N GLY A 314 -42.31 84.71 71.68
CA GLY A 314 -42.17 84.42 70.25
C GLY A 314 -40.73 84.06 69.84
N LYS A 315 -39.71 84.73 70.39
CA LYS A 315 -38.30 84.35 70.22
C LYS A 315 -38.04 82.91 70.69
N LYS A 316 -38.50 82.54 71.88
CA LYS A 316 -38.28 81.20 72.46
C LYS A 316 -39.02 80.11 71.67
N GLU A 317 -40.20 80.42 71.16
CA GLU A 317 -40.93 79.55 70.23
C GLU A 317 -40.12 79.36 68.93
N ILE A 318 -39.61 80.43 68.32
CA ILE A 318 -38.75 80.38 67.13
C ILE A 318 -37.44 79.61 67.40
N GLU A 319 -36.77 79.84 68.53
CA GLU A 319 -35.51 79.19 68.89
C GLU A 319 -35.71 77.68 69.14
N SER A 320 -36.83 77.28 69.75
CA SER A 320 -37.20 75.86 69.88
C SER A 320 -37.51 75.20 68.53
N LEU A 321 -38.10 75.95 67.59
CA LEU A 321 -38.31 75.52 66.21
C LEU A 321 -36.99 75.41 65.44
N HIS A 322 -36.03 76.31 65.67
CA HIS A 322 -34.70 76.25 65.07
C HIS A 322 -33.96 75.00 65.54
N VAL A 323 -33.83 74.79 66.85
CA VAL A 323 -33.16 73.62 67.45
C VAL A 323 -33.79 72.29 67.01
N THR A 324 -35.12 72.23 66.88
CA THR A 324 -35.80 71.02 66.36
C THR A 324 -35.60 70.83 64.86
N LYS A 325 -35.44 71.90 64.07
CA LYS A 325 -35.09 71.82 62.65
C LYS A 325 -33.63 71.43 62.41
N ASP A 326 -32.69 71.99 63.17
CA ASP A 326 -31.28 71.60 63.12
C ASP A 326 -31.12 70.11 63.44
N LYS A 327 -31.81 69.62 64.48
CA LYS A 327 -31.81 68.20 64.85
C LYS A 327 -32.38 67.32 63.73
N GLN A 328 -33.46 67.73 63.08
CA GLN A 328 -34.01 67.03 61.90
C GLN A 328 -33.03 67.05 60.71
N ILE A 329 -32.30 68.13 60.51
CA ILE A 329 -31.28 68.25 59.45
C ILE A 329 -30.09 67.32 59.72
N GLU A 330 -29.59 67.25 60.95
CA GLU A 330 -28.49 66.32 61.30
C GLU A 330 -28.94 64.85 61.27
N GLU A 331 -30.16 64.54 61.70
CA GLU A 331 -30.76 63.20 61.55
C GLU A 331 -30.85 62.79 60.07
N LEU A 332 -31.30 63.68 59.19
CA LEU A 332 -31.35 63.45 57.75
C LEU A 332 -29.96 63.33 57.12
N LYS A 333 -28.99 64.17 57.51
CA LYS A 333 -27.58 64.06 57.07
C LYS A 333 -26.98 62.71 57.47
N HIS A 334 -27.19 62.27 58.70
CA HIS A 334 -26.71 60.97 59.17
C HIS A 334 -27.39 59.82 58.42
N HIS A 335 -28.68 59.94 58.10
CA HIS A 335 -29.38 58.92 57.31
C HIS A 335 -28.88 58.85 55.87
N LEU A 336 -28.63 60.00 55.23
CA LEU A 336 -27.99 60.09 53.91
C LEU A 336 -26.56 59.54 53.91
N ALA A 337 -25.76 59.84 54.94
CA ALA A 337 -24.42 59.29 55.09
C ALA A 337 -24.44 57.75 55.24
N ASN A 338 -25.34 57.21 56.06
CA ASN A 338 -25.53 55.76 56.19
C ASN A 338 -25.91 55.14 54.83
N LEU A 339 -26.90 55.71 54.14
CA LEU A 339 -27.34 55.22 52.82
C LEU A 339 -26.21 55.30 51.78
N GLN A 340 -25.40 56.36 51.78
CA GLN A 340 -24.22 56.47 50.92
C GLN A 340 -23.22 55.34 51.22
N THR A 341 -22.83 55.14 52.49
CA THR A 341 -21.91 54.03 52.85
C THR A 341 -22.48 52.64 52.54
N GLN A 342 -23.80 52.47 52.57
CA GLN A 342 -24.48 51.23 52.16
C GLN A 342 -24.44 51.03 50.63
N VAL A 343 -24.61 52.10 49.85
CA VAL A 343 -24.46 52.07 48.39
C VAL A 343 -23.00 51.81 48.01
N ASP A 344 -22.05 52.46 48.66
CA ASP A 344 -20.61 52.30 48.40
C ASP A 344 -20.16 50.87 48.71
N THR A 345 -20.53 50.32 49.88
CA THR A 345 -20.21 48.93 50.24
C THR A 345 -20.92 47.92 49.34
N SER A 346 -22.17 48.15 48.96
CA SER A 346 -22.87 47.32 47.96
C SER A 346 -22.18 47.36 46.60
N GLY A 347 -21.70 48.53 46.17
CA GLY A 347 -20.95 48.72 44.92
C GLY A 347 -19.60 48.00 44.94
N ILE A 348 -18.87 48.07 46.06
CA ILE A 348 -17.61 47.34 46.27
C ILE A 348 -17.84 45.82 46.24
N VAL A 349 -18.89 45.31 46.91
CA VAL A 349 -19.21 43.87 46.90
C VAL A 349 -19.60 43.40 45.50
N ALA A 350 -20.45 44.15 44.78
CA ALA A 350 -20.81 43.82 43.40
C ALA A 350 -19.60 43.88 42.45
N SER A 351 -18.72 44.87 42.60
CA SER A 351 -17.48 45.01 41.82
C SER A 351 -16.53 43.85 42.09
N HIS A 352 -16.29 43.48 43.35
CA HIS A 352 -15.48 42.32 43.72
C HIS A 352 -16.06 41.02 43.17
N GLN A 353 -17.38 40.82 43.26
CA GLN A 353 -18.04 39.62 42.72
C GLN A 353 -17.91 39.54 41.20
N LEU A 354 -18.06 40.65 40.47
CA LEU A 354 -17.80 40.70 39.03
C LEU A 354 -16.32 40.45 38.69
N GLN A 355 -15.39 40.97 39.46
CA GLN A 355 -13.95 40.73 39.31
C GLN A 355 -13.59 39.25 39.55
N GLU A 356 -14.18 38.62 40.56
CA GLU A 356 -14.00 37.19 40.86
C GLU A 356 -14.53 36.30 39.73
N GLN A 357 -15.73 36.61 39.18
CA GLN A 357 -16.27 35.88 38.03
C GLN A 357 -15.43 36.12 36.76
N SER A 358 -14.98 37.35 36.52
CA SER A 358 -14.06 37.67 35.42
C SER A 358 -12.75 36.88 35.53
N GLY A 359 -12.19 36.77 36.74
CA GLY A 359 -11.01 35.94 37.02
C GLY A 359 -11.25 34.44 36.76
N LYS A 360 -12.41 33.91 37.15
CA LYS A 360 -12.80 32.51 36.88
C LYS A 360 -12.91 32.23 35.38
N TYR A 361 -13.61 33.07 34.63
CA TYR A 361 -13.71 32.93 33.18
C TYR A 361 -12.36 33.08 32.48
N LEU A 362 -11.48 33.97 32.95
CA LEU A 362 -10.12 34.11 32.41
C LEU A 362 -9.25 32.86 32.68
N ALA A 363 -9.39 32.25 33.86
CA ALA A 363 -8.74 30.99 34.21
C ALA A 363 -9.28 29.81 33.37
N GLU A 364 -10.60 29.73 33.18
CA GLU A 364 -11.23 28.72 32.30
C GLU A 364 -10.78 28.89 30.84
N ILE A 365 -10.73 30.13 30.33
CA ILE A 365 -10.24 30.44 28.98
C ILE A 365 -8.75 30.07 28.80
N THR A 366 -7.91 30.22 29.82
CA THR A 366 -6.49 29.79 29.76
C THR A 366 -6.38 28.26 29.76
N VAL A 367 -7.07 27.57 30.67
CA VAL A 367 -7.11 26.08 30.67
C VAL A 367 -7.65 25.51 29.35
N LEU A 368 -8.66 26.14 28.74
CA LEU A 368 -9.18 25.74 27.42
C LEU A 368 -8.18 25.99 26.28
N ARG A 369 -7.38 27.07 26.33
CA ARG A 369 -6.29 27.32 25.37
C ARG A 369 -5.17 26.30 25.52
N ASP A 370 -4.78 25.96 26.74
CA ASP A 370 -3.71 25.00 27.01
C ASP A 370 -4.13 23.59 26.57
N ASN A 371 -5.37 23.20 26.86
CA ASN A 371 -5.96 21.94 26.37
C ASN A 371 -6.07 21.91 24.83
N LEU A 372 -6.44 23.02 24.19
CA LEU A 372 -6.45 23.12 22.72
C LEU A 372 -5.04 23.02 22.13
N SER A 373 -4.05 23.68 22.73
CA SER A 373 -2.64 23.62 22.33
C SER A 373 -2.10 22.20 22.44
N ARG A 374 -2.36 21.52 23.57
CA ARG A 374 -2.01 20.12 23.79
C ARG A 374 -2.66 19.20 22.76
N THR A 375 -3.97 19.31 22.57
CA THR A 375 -4.71 18.50 21.56
C THR A 375 -4.20 18.75 20.14
N THR A 376 -3.78 19.98 19.84
CA THR A 376 -3.15 20.34 18.55
C THR A 376 -1.80 19.66 18.39
N LYS A 377 -0.95 19.66 19.43
CA LYS A 377 0.33 18.95 19.42
C LYS A 377 0.14 17.44 19.30
N ASP A 378 -0.76 16.84 20.09
CA ASP A 378 -1.03 15.41 20.08
C ASP A 378 -1.55 14.95 18.69
N ARG A 379 -2.36 15.79 18.01
CA ARG A 379 -2.78 15.60 16.61
C ARG A 379 -1.58 15.63 15.64
N ASP A 380 -0.68 16.59 15.79
CA ASP A 380 0.44 16.80 14.87
C ASP A 380 1.54 15.74 15.04
N ASP A 381 1.80 15.29 16.28
CA ASP A 381 2.64 14.13 16.57
C ASP A 381 2.06 12.84 15.95
N LEU A 382 0.73 12.62 16.08
CA LEU A 382 0.05 11.49 15.43
C LEU A 382 0.06 11.58 13.90
N TYR A 383 -0.04 12.79 13.32
CA TYR A 383 0.05 13.00 11.88
C TYR A 383 1.45 12.65 11.35
N ALA A 384 2.51 13.06 12.06
CA ALA A 384 3.89 12.69 11.74
C ALA A 384 4.10 11.16 11.84
N GLN A 385 3.54 10.51 12.88
CA GLN A 385 3.60 9.06 13.03
C GLN A 385 2.86 8.32 11.90
N LEU A 386 1.70 8.82 11.47
CA LEU A 386 0.96 8.29 10.32
C LEU A 386 1.76 8.44 9.02
N GLN A 387 2.40 9.60 8.82
CA GLN A 387 3.20 9.88 7.64
C GLN A 387 4.44 8.97 7.55
N GLU A 388 5.15 8.74 8.66
CA GLU A 388 6.30 7.82 8.67
C GLU A 388 5.85 6.36 8.53
N SER A 389 4.76 5.95 9.19
CA SER A 389 4.18 4.62 8.99
C SER A 389 3.76 4.38 7.53
N ARG A 390 3.28 5.41 6.83
CA ARG A 390 3.00 5.35 5.39
C ARG A 390 4.28 5.26 4.57
N ARG A 391 5.31 6.05 4.90
CA ARG A 391 6.62 6.02 4.22
C ARG A 391 7.25 4.63 4.30
N VAL A 392 7.24 4.01 5.48
CA VAL A 392 7.72 2.63 5.70
C VAL A 392 6.90 1.60 4.92
N ALA A 393 5.58 1.78 4.77
CA ALA A 393 4.75 0.92 3.93
C ALA A 393 5.06 1.09 2.42
N GLU A 394 5.31 2.31 1.96
CA GLU A 394 5.70 2.61 0.58
C GLU A 394 7.12 2.06 0.26
N ASP A 395 8.06 2.13 1.20
CA ASP A 395 9.37 1.46 1.13
C ASP A 395 9.20 -0.07 1.04
N ALA A 396 8.36 -0.67 1.89
CA ALA A 396 8.14 -2.12 1.91
C ALA A 396 7.48 -2.64 0.62
N VAL A 397 6.51 -1.89 0.06
CA VAL A 397 5.94 -2.19 -1.26
C VAL A 397 7.00 -2.08 -2.36
N SER A 398 7.89 -1.10 -2.29
CA SER A 398 8.98 -0.93 -3.26
C SER A 398 9.99 -2.08 -3.19
N GLN A 399 10.34 -2.55 -1.98
CA GLN A 399 11.19 -3.74 -1.78
C GLN A 399 10.52 -5.01 -2.31
N MET A 400 9.22 -5.19 -2.07
CA MET A 400 8.45 -6.32 -2.61
C MET A 400 8.41 -6.31 -4.15
N GLN A 401 8.24 -5.14 -4.78
CA GLN A 401 8.28 -4.99 -6.23
C GLN A 401 9.67 -5.32 -6.80
N ALA A 402 10.75 -4.90 -6.14
CA ALA A 402 12.12 -5.24 -6.52
C ALA A 402 12.37 -6.76 -6.45
N ALA A 403 11.95 -7.42 -5.36
CA ALA A 403 12.06 -8.87 -5.20
C ALA A 403 11.23 -9.66 -6.23
N LEU A 404 10.06 -9.15 -6.62
CA LEU A 404 9.25 -9.74 -7.70
C LEU A 404 9.95 -9.62 -9.06
N ALA A 405 10.55 -8.46 -9.37
CA ALA A 405 11.30 -8.26 -10.61
C ALA A 405 12.59 -9.11 -10.67
N GLU A 406 13.28 -9.30 -9.54
CA GLU A 406 14.41 -10.23 -9.46
C GLU A 406 13.95 -11.67 -9.71
N ARG A 407 12.87 -12.13 -9.05
CA ARG A 407 12.27 -13.45 -9.24
C ARG A 407 11.92 -13.72 -10.70
N ASP A 408 11.30 -12.77 -11.41
CA ASP A 408 10.99 -12.94 -12.84
C ASP A 408 12.27 -12.97 -13.71
N THR A 409 13.30 -12.19 -13.36
CA THR A 409 14.62 -12.24 -14.02
C THR A 409 15.29 -13.61 -13.82
N GLN A 410 15.23 -14.17 -12.60
CA GLN A 410 15.71 -15.52 -12.30
C GLN A 410 14.93 -16.59 -13.08
N ILE A 411 13.59 -16.46 -13.19
CA ILE A 411 12.75 -17.37 -13.99
C ILE A 411 13.12 -17.34 -15.48
N LEU A 412 13.34 -16.15 -16.07
CA LEU A 412 13.78 -16.03 -17.46
C LEU A 412 15.15 -16.70 -17.68
N SER A 413 16.07 -16.56 -16.72
CA SER A 413 17.37 -17.24 -16.74
C SER A 413 17.22 -18.78 -16.68
N MET A 414 16.39 -19.28 -15.74
CA MET A 414 16.08 -20.72 -15.64
C MET A 414 15.40 -21.28 -16.90
N GLN A 415 14.53 -20.51 -17.54
CA GLN A 415 13.91 -20.89 -18.82
C GLN A 415 14.95 -21.00 -19.95
N GLU A 416 15.93 -20.11 -20.05
CA GLU A 416 16.97 -20.23 -21.09
C GLU A 416 17.94 -21.39 -20.79
N VAL A 417 18.30 -21.62 -19.52
CA VAL A 417 19.04 -22.82 -19.11
C VAL A 417 18.27 -24.10 -19.49
N SER A 418 16.94 -24.10 -19.33
CA SER A 418 16.08 -25.22 -19.70
C SER A 418 16.06 -25.44 -21.23
N LYS A 419 15.88 -24.38 -22.03
CA LYS A 419 16.01 -24.44 -23.51
C LYS A 419 17.38 -24.97 -23.96
N VAL A 420 18.46 -24.61 -23.27
CA VAL A 420 19.81 -25.12 -23.56
C VAL A 420 19.93 -26.60 -23.17
N ALA A 421 19.33 -27.04 -22.07
CA ALA A 421 19.28 -28.45 -21.68
C ALA A 421 18.46 -29.29 -22.67
N GLU A 422 17.32 -28.79 -23.14
CA GLU A 422 16.49 -29.43 -24.19
C GLU A 422 17.24 -29.56 -25.51
N LYS A 423 17.92 -28.50 -25.97
CA LYS A 423 18.79 -28.55 -27.16
C LYS A 423 19.91 -29.60 -27.00
N ARG A 424 20.57 -29.67 -25.84
CA ARG A 424 21.58 -30.70 -25.54
C ARG A 424 20.98 -32.11 -25.55
N LYS A 425 19.78 -32.30 -24.98
CA LYS A 425 19.07 -33.58 -25.03
C LYS A 425 18.76 -33.99 -26.46
N SER A 426 18.21 -33.09 -27.28
CA SER A 426 17.92 -33.36 -28.70
C SER A 426 19.16 -33.81 -29.47
N LEU A 427 20.31 -33.15 -29.25
CA LEU A 427 21.57 -33.54 -29.88
C LEU A 427 22.09 -34.91 -29.40
N LEU A 428 21.88 -35.27 -28.13
CA LEU A 428 22.22 -36.59 -27.60
C LEU A 428 21.27 -37.68 -28.12
N ASP A 429 19.98 -37.40 -28.23
CA ASP A 429 18.98 -38.32 -28.81
C ASP A 429 19.27 -38.51 -30.32
N GLU A 430 19.62 -37.46 -31.06
CA GLU A 430 20.11 -37.54 -32.45
C GLU A 430 21.39 -38.39 -32.60
N LEU A 431 22.36 -38.20 -31.70
CA LEU A 431 23.61 -38.98 -31.72
C LEU A 431 23.33 -40.46 -31.39
N ALA A 432 22.45 -40.74 -30.43
CA ALA A 432 22.01 -42.10 -30.13
C ALA A 432 21.31 -42.75 -31.33
N ILE A 433 20.45 -42.03 -32.04
CA ILE A 433 19.80 -42.49 -33.28
C ILE A 433 20.85 -42.74 -34.38
N LYS A 434 21.85 -41.87 -34.55
CA LYS A 434 22.95 -42.07 -35.52
C LYS A 434 23.75 -43.33 -35.21
N TYR A 435 24.23 -43.50 -33.96
CA TYR A 435 24.94 -44.71 -33.56
C TYR A 435 24.10 -45.99 -33.66
N GLN A 436 22.79 -45.92 -33.34
CA GLN A 436 21.89 -47.05 -33.50
C GLN A 436 21.72 -47.43 -34.98
N ASN A 437 21.53 -46.45 -35.87
CA ASN A 437 21.43 -46.67 -37.31
C ASN A 437 22.74 -47.22 -37.90
N GLU A 438 23.89 -46.73 -37.46
CA GLU A 438 25.21 -47.24 -37.84
C GLU A 438 25.38 -48.69 -37.35
N TYR A 439 25.03 -49.00 -36.11
CA TYR A 439 25.07 -50.35 -35.55
C TYR A 439 24.12 -51.31 -36.28
N ASP A 440 22.87 -50.91 -36.53
CA ASP A 440 21.89 -51.71 -37.28
C ASP A 440 22.35 -51.93 -38.74
N SER A 441 22.96 -50.92 -39.37
CA SER A 441 23.59 -51.04 -40.69
C SER A 441 24.78 -51.98 -40.68
N HIS A 442 25.68 -51.90 -39.69
CA HIS A 442 26.79 -52.83 -39.54
C HIS A 442 26.29 -54.26 -39.29
N ARG A 443 25.27 -54.46 -38.45
CA ARG A 443 24.62 -55.76 -38.24
C ARG A 443 23.98 -56.30 -39.52
N GLN A 444 23.29 -55.45 -40.29
CA GLN A 444 22.69 -55.84 -41.57
C GLN A 444 23.76 -56.20 -42.62
N ASN A 445 24.87 -55.46 -42.67
CA ASN A 445 26.00 -55.76 -43.55
C ASN A 445 26.71 -57.07 -43.14
N LEU A 446 26.91 -57.32 -41.84
CA LEU A 446 27.42 -58.59 -41.33
C LEU A 446 26.49 -59.75 -41.71
N ALA A 447 25.19 -59.66 -41.40
CA ALA A 447 24.21 -60.69 -41.77
C ALA A 447 24.13 -60.91 -43.29
N ALA A 448 24.31 -59.87 -44.10
CA ALA A 448 24.38 -59.99 -45.56
C ALA A 448 25.68 -60.64 -46.05
N MET A 449 26.81 -60.45 -45.34
CA MET A 449 28.07 -61.13 -45.63
C MET A 449 28.05 -62.59 -45.15
N GLU A 450 27.47 -62.88 -43.99
CA GLU A 450 27.20 -64.23 -43.50
C GLU A 450 26.26 -64.99 -44.44
N ALA A 451 25.20 -64.34 -44.96
CA ALA A 451 24.31 -64.94 -45.96
C ALA A 451 25.02 -65.22 -47.30
N LYS A 452 25.91 -64.32 -47.75
CA LYS A 452 26.76 -64.56 -48.93
C LYS A 452 27.71 -65.73 -48.70
N GLN A 453 28.42 -65.75 -47.56
CA GLN A 453 29.35 -66.82 -47.20
C GLN A 453 28.62 -68.16 -47.04
N GLY A 454 27.41 -68.16 -46.45
CA GLY A 454 26.54 -69.33 -46.37
C GLY A 454 26.11 -69.83 -47.74
N ALA A 455 25.78 -68.93 -48.67
CA ALA A 455 25.46 -69.30 -50.06
C ALA A 455 26.69 -69.79 -50.84
N GLU A 456 27.89 -69.26 -50.59
CA GLU A 456 29.13 -69.74 -51.19
C GLU A 456 29.58 -71.08 -50.61
N ASN A 457 29.51 -71.26 -49.28
CA ASN A 457 29.68 -72.55 -48.62
C ASN A 457 28.67 -73.58 -49.15
N GLY A 458 27.41 -73.20 -49.36
CA GLY A 458 26.39 -74.05 -49.96
C GLY A 458 26.70 -74.47 -51.41
N LYS A 459 27.27 -73.57 -52.23
CA LYS A 459 27.78 -73.91 -53.58
C LYS A 459 28.99 -74.84 -53.49
N LEU A 460 29.97 -74.54 -52.65
CA LEU A 460 31.18 -75.35 -52.46
C LEU A 460 30.83 -76.74 -51.93
N GLN A 461 29.88 -76.84 -50.99
CA GLN A 461 29.37 -78.11 -50.49
C GLN A 461 28.61 -78.87 -51.59
N SER A 462 27.77 -78.19 -52.38
CA SER A 462 27.10 -78.80 -53.54
C SER A 462 28.11 -79.35 -54.57
N GLU A 463 29.21 -78.64 -54.81
CA GLU A 463 30.30 -79.10 -55.66
C GLU A 463 31.05 -80.27 -55.00
N ILE A 464 31.38 -80.22 -53.71
CA ILE A 464 32.00 -81.33 -52.97
C ILE A 464 31.12 -82.59 -53.01
N GLU A 465 29.81 -82.45 -52.86
CA GLU A 465 28.83 -83.54 -53.01
C GLU A 465 28.77 -84.07 -54.45
N GLU A 466 28.95 -83.21 -55.45
CA GLU A 466 29.02 -83.62 -56.86
C GLU A 466 30.33 -84.36 -57.18
N LYS A 467 31.47 -83.90 -56.65
CA LYS A 467 32.78 -84.56 -56.74
C LYS A 467 32.74 -85.88 -55.96
N SER A 468 32.07 -85.93 -54.82
CA SER A 468 31.85 -87.16 -54.03
C SER A 468 30.96 -88.15 -54.78
N ARG A 469 29.87 -87.72 -55.42
CA ARG A 469 29.09 -88.57 -56.35
C ARG A 469 29.95 -89.09 -57.50
N LYS A 470 30.82 -88.27 -58.08
CA LYS A 470 31.79 -88.69 -59.12
C LYS A 470 32.83 -89.68 -58.57
N LEU A 471 33.30 -89.53 -57.34
CA LEU A 471 34.22 -90.47 -56.67
C LEU A 471 33.56 -91.81 -56.32
N SER A 472 32.28 -91.81 -55.93
CA SER A 472 31.49 -93.04 -55.71
C SER A 472 31.20 -93.76 -57.04
N GLU A 473 30.89 -93.01 -58.10
CA GLU A 473 30.74 -93.57 -59.45
C GLU A 473 32.06 -94.13 -60.00
N LEU A 474 33.20 -93.47 -59.74
CA LEU A 474 34.52 -94.01 -60.06
C LEU A 474 34.85 -95.27 -59.23
N HIS A 475 34.53 -95.31 -57.94
CA HIS A 475 34.64 -96.54 -57.14
C HIS A 475 33.78 -97.68 -57.70
N ARG A 476 32.55 -97.38 -58.14
CA ARG A 476 31.67 -98.35 -58.79
C ARG A 476 32.29 -98.87 -60.10
N GLN A 477 32.97 -98.01 -60.86
CA GLN A 477 33.70 -98.41 -62.07
C GLN A 477 34.96 -99.25 -61.73
N VAL A 478 35.70 -98.92 -60.68
CA VAL A 478 36.84 -99.72 -60.18
C VAL A 478 36.37 -101.14 -59.78
N ALA A 479 35.27 -101.27 -59.04
CA ALA A 479 34.72 -102.59 -58.69
C ALA A 479 34.31 -103.41 -59.93
N VAL A 480 33.86 -102.77 -61.01
CA VAL A 480 33.60 -103.44 -62.30
C VAL A 480 34.89 -103.84 -63.01
N VAL A 481 35.97 -103.07 -62.90
CA VAL A 481 37.30 -103.45 -63.41
C VAL A 481 37.89 -104.61 -62.62
N GLU A 482 37.73 -104.64 -61.29
CA GLU A 482 38.13 -105.79 -60.45
C GLU A 482 37.35 -107.06 -60.81
N GLU A 483 36.05 -106.93 -61.10
CA GLU A 483 35.20 -108.02 -61.59
C GLU A 483 35.65 -108.55 -62.97
N ILE A 484 36.12 -107.67 -63.86
CA ILE A 484 36.71 -108.05 -65.15
C ILE A 484 38.09 -108.72 -64.95
N ASN A 485 38.93 -108.18 -64.08
CA ASN A 485 40.24 -108.76 -63.76
C ASN A 485 40.11 -110.17 -63.17
N ARG A 486 39.12 -110.42 -62.30
CA ARG A 486 38.85 -111.76 -61.76
C ARG A 486 38.42 -112.75 -62.85
N LYS A 487 37.72 -112.29 -63.88
CA LYS A 487 37.36 -113.09 -65.06
C LYS A 487 38.55 -113.36 -65.97
N ASN A 488 39.46 -112.40 -66.15
CA ASN A 488 40.72 -112.64 -66.86
C ASN A 488 41.56 -113.73 -66.15
N HIS A 489 41.75 -113.64 -64.83
CA HIS A 489 42.48 -114.67 -64.07
C HIS A 489 41.83 -116.06 -64.25
N SER A 490 40.50 -116.15 -64.18
CA SER A 490 39.78 -117.42 -64.43
C SER A 490 39.92 -117.94 -65.87
N LEU A 491 40.17 -117.07 -66.86
CA LEU A 491 40.47 -117.47 -68.25
C LEU A 491 41.94 -117.86 -68.42
N GLU A 492 42.85 -117.25 -67.65
CA GLU A 492 44.27 -117.58 -67.61
C GLU A 492 44.51 -118.93 -66.91
N ASP A 493 43.76 -119.26 -65.86
CA ASP A 493 43.72 -120.60 -65.25
C ASP A 493 43.22 -121.66 -66.25
N ALA A 494 42.14 -121.37 -66.99
CA ALA A 494 41.61 -122.26 -68.02
C ALA A 494 42.59 -122.46 -69.20
N LYS A 495 43.28 -121.39 -69.61
CA LYS A 495 44.38 -121.44 -70.58
C LYS A 495 45.52 -122.33 -70.06
N GLY A 496 45.93 -122.14 -68.81
CA GLY A 496 46.97 -122.96 -68.17
C GLY A 496 46.58 -124.43 -68.00
N TRP A 497 45.30 -124.78 -67.95
CA TRP A 497 44.84 -126.18 -68.01
C TRP A 497 45.03 -126.77 -69.41
N LEU A 498 44.67 -126.03 -70.46
CA LEU A 498 44.86 -126.45 -71.86
C LEU A 498 46.34 -126.58 -72.23
N GLU A 499 47.20 -125.66 -71.79
CA GLU A 499 48.64 -125.69 -72.08
C GLU A 499 49.34 -126.90 -71.44
N ARG A 500 48.98 -127.27 -70.20
CA ARG A 500 49.47 -128.50 -69.57
C ARG A 500 49.00 -129.75 -70.32
N ARG A 501 47.74 -129.76 -70.77
CA ARG A 501 47.15 -130.89 -71.52
C ARG A 501 47.76 -131.07 -72.92
N LEU A 502 48.29 -130.00 -73.52
CA LEU A 502 49.06 -130.06 -74.76
C LEU A 502 50.44 -130.68 -74.51
N SER A 503 51.17 -130.18 -73.50
CA SER A 503 52.53 -130.64 -73.19
C SER A 503 52.59 -132.12 -72.76
N GLU A 504 51.57 -132.60 -72.03
CA GLU A 504 51.41 -134.01 -71.67
C GLU A 504 51.28 -134.96 -72.89
N VAL A 505 50.79 -134.45 -74.03
CA VAL A 505 50.70 -135.20 -75.30
C VAL A 505 52.02 -135.11 -76.08
N GLU A 506 52.72 -133.98 -76.02
CA GLU A 506 54.05 -133.80 -76.62
C GLU A 506 55.10 -134.72 -75.98
N GLU A 507 55.06 -134.89 -74.65
CA GLU A 507 55.94 -135.79 -73.88
C GLU A 507 55.69 -137.28 -74.20
N GLN A 508 54.43 -137.68 -74.39
CA GLN A 508 54.06 -139.03 -74.84
C GLN A 508 54.54 -139.32 -76.27
N LEU A 509 54.58 -138.32 -77.14
CA LEU A 509 55.11 -138.48 -78.49
C LEU A 509 56.65 -138.57 -78.48
N SER A 510 57.31 -137.77 -77.65
CA SER A 510 58.78 -137.77 -77.53
C SER A 510 59.32 -139.09 -76.98
N THR A 511 58.66 -139.69 -75.98
CA THR A 511 59.07 -140.98 -75.37
C THR A 511 58.89 -142.19 -76.30
N THR A 512 57.95 -142.14 -77.25
CA THR A 512 57.87 -143.15 -78.33
C THR A 512 58.94 -142.98 -79.40
N ILE A 513 59.53 -141.80 -79.58
CA ILE A 513 60.62 -141.60 -80.55
C ILE A 513 61.94 -142.13 -79.97
N THR A 514 62.25 -141.82 -78.71
CA THR A 514 63.53 -142.25 -78.08
C THR A 514 63.68 -143.77 -78.04
N SER A 515 62.60 -144.51 -77.76
CA SER A 515 62.63 -145.98 -77.72
C SER A 515 62.95 -146.64 -79.07
N PHE A 516 62.65 -146.00 -80.21
CA PHE A 516 63.03 -146.52 -81.53
C PHE A 516 64.47 -146.18 -81.93
N ASP A 517 65.04 -145.06 -81.47
CA ASP A 517 66.46 -144.77 -81.69
C ASP A 517 67.37 -145.60 -80.76
N GLU A 518 66.95 -145.93 -79.54
CA GLU A 518 67.67 -146.83 -78.62
C GLU A 518 67.85 -148.25 -79.20
N GLU A 519 66.81 -148.83 -79.82
CA GLU A 519 66.88 -150.16 -80.47
C GLU A 519 67.87 -150.16 -81.65
N LYS A 520 67.92 -149.05 -82.40
CA LYS A 520 68.79 -148.82 -83.55
C LYS A 520 70.25 -148.55 -83.15
N GLU A 521 70.48 -147.88 -82.03
CA GLU A 521 71.82 -147.66 -81.47
C GLU A 521 72.41 -148.95 -80.86
N SER A 522 71.56 -149.78 -80.22
CA SER A 522 71.92 -151.14 -79.76
C SER A 522 72.46 -152.04 -80.88
N LEU A 523 71.78 -152.06 -82.03
CA LEU A 523 72.24 -152.87 -83.18
C LEU A 523 73.53 -152.32 -83.82
N THR A 524 73.72 -151.00 -83.78
CA THR A 524 74.91 -150.32 -84.32
C THR A 524 76.13 -150.54 -83.43
N THR A 525 75.97 -150.49 -82.10
CA THR A 525 77.06 -150.68 -81.14
C THR A 525 77.60 -152.11 -81.12
N GLN A 526 76.79 -153.15 -81.38
CA GLN A 526 77.30 -154.52 -81.55
C GLN A 526 78.24 -154.65 -82.77
N HIS A 527 77.92 -154.01 -83.90
CA HIS A 527 78.80 -154.00 -85.07
C HIS A 527 80.08 -153.17 -84.87
N ALA A 528 80.01 -152.08 -84.09
CA ALA A 528 81.18 -151.30 -83.69
C ALA A 528 82.13 -152.12 -82.78
N ALA A 529 81.59 -152.76 -81.74
CA ALA A 529 82.39 -153.56 -80.79
C ALA A 529 83.19 -154.68 -81.46
N HIS A 530 82.60 -155.39 -82.43
CA HIS A 530 83.30 -156.46 -83.15
C HIS A 530 84.43 -155.94 -84.06
N THR A 531 84.33 -154.70 -84.56
CA THR A 531 85.41 -154.10 -85.37
C THR A 531 86.51 -153.48 -84.51
N GLU A 532 86.19 -152.90 -83.35
CA GLU A 532 87.23 -152.49 -82.37
C GLU A 532 88.01 -153.68 -81.80
N GLU A 533 87.37 -154.82 -81.54
CA GLU A 533 88.05 -156.04 -81.04
C GLU A 533 89.04 -156.62 -82.08
N LEU A 534 88.83 -156.35 -83.37
CA LEU A 534 89.78 -156.72 -84.42
C LEU A 534 90.94 -155.71 -84.54
N ILE A 535 90.64 -154.42 -84.38
CA ILE A 535 91.63 -153.32 -84.42
C ILE A 535 92.55 -153.34 -83.19
N THR A 536 92.04 -153.67 -82.00
CA THR A 536 92.83 -153.77 -80.75
C THR A 536 93.87 -154.88 -80.83
N ARG A 537 93.50 -156.11 -81.21
CA ARG A 537 94.47 -157.20 -81.46
C ARG A 537 95.56 -156.80 -82.45
N HIS A 538 95.21 -156.08 -83.51
CA HIS A 538 96.18 -155.63 -84.52
C HIS A 538 97.10 -154.51 -83.99
N ARG A 539 96.58 -153.63 -83.12
CA ARG A 539 97.35 -152.59 -82.40
C ARG A 539 98.30 -153.20 -81.34
N GLU A 540 97.87 -154.24 -80.64
CA GLU A 540 98.70 -154.98 -79.68
C GLU A 540 99.83 -155.76 -80.38
N ALA A 541 99.54 -156.40 -81.51
CA ALA A 541 100.54 -157.02 -82.38
C ALA A 541 101.51 -155.98 -82.98
N MET A 542 101.04 -154.76 -83.28
CA MET A 542 101.94 -153.67 -83.70
C MET A 542 102.80 -153.15 -82.54
N ASN A 543 102.25 -153.01 -81.34
CA ASN A 543 103.00 -152.53 -80.16
C ASN A 543 104.08 -153.52 -79.71
N THR A 544 103.80 -154.83 -79.73
CA THR A 544 104.81 -155.87 -79.50
C THR A 544 105.91 -155.82 -80.57
N CYS A 545 105.55 -155.67 -81.85
CA CYS A 545 106.51 -155.44 -82.93
C CYS A 545 107.33 -154.14 -82.75
N LEU A 546 106.78 -153.09 -82.13
CA LEU A 546 107.52 -151.87 -81.78
C LEU A 546 108.46 -152.06 -80.58
N GLU A 547 108.07 -152.81 -79.54
CA GLU A 547 108.96 -153.17 -78.43
C GLU A 547 110.07 -154.13 -78.87
N GLU A 548 109.77 -155.09 -79.73
CA GLU A 548 110.74 -155.98 -80.35
C GLU A 548 111.69 -155.18 -81.26
N ARG A 549 111.20 -154.19 -82.01
CA ARG A 549 112.08 -153.27 -82.75
C ARG A 549 112.93 -152.41 -81.82
N GLY A 550 112.41 -151.96 -80.68
CA GLY A 550 113.18 -151.24 -79.65
C GLY A 550 114.31 -152.10 -79.07
N LYS A 551 114.02 -153.36 -78.72
CA LYS A 551 115.02 -154.35 -78.29
C LYS A 551 116.02 -154.65 -79.41
N MET A 552 115.57 -154.76 -80.66
CA MET A 552 116.44 -154.93 -81.82
C MET A 552 117.33 -153.71 -82.06
N GLU A 553 116.85 -152.47 -81.84
CA GLU A 553 117.63 -151.23 -81.91
C GLU A 553 118.67 -151.16 -80.77
N GLU A 554 118.35 -151.67 -79.57
CA GLU A 554 119.29 -151.86 -78.46
C GLU A 554 120.36 -152.94 -78.79
N ASP A 555 119.97 -154.07 -79.39
CA ASP A 555 120.87 -155.13 -79.85
C ASP A 555 121.73 -154.68 -81.04
N TRP A 556 121.23 -153.77 -81.88
CA TRP A 556 122.01 -153.11 -82.93
C TRP A 556 123.00 -152.10 -82.36
N ARG A 557 122.64 -151.38 -81.28
CA ARG A 557 123.60 -150.56 -80.51
C ARG A 557 124.70 -151.40 -79.86
N GLN A 558 124.35 -152.56 -79.30
CA GLN A 558 125.33 -153.51 -78.77
C GLN A 558 126.24 -154.08 -79.88
N ARG A 559 125.71 -154.32 -81.08
CA ARG A 559 126.52 -154.60 -82.28
C ARG A 559 127.41 -153.42 -82.66
N GLU A 560 126.94 -152.18 -82.56
CA GLU A 560 127.75 -150.99 -82.87
C GLU A 560 128.90 -150.77 -81.90
N THR A 561 128.78 -151.21 -80.63
CA THR A 561 129.91 -151.20 -79.67
C THR A 561 130.90 -152.34 -79.93
N VAL A 562 130.43 -153.58 -80.09
CA VAL A 562 131.31 -154.74 -80.36
C VAL A 562 132.07 -154.57 -81.69
N LEU A 563 131.41 -154.04 -82.72
CA LEU A 563 132.06 -153.73 -84.01
C LEU A 563 133.12 -152.63 -83.92
N LYS A 564 133.10 -151.76 -82.89
CA LYS A 564 134.17 -150.78 -82.65
C LYS A 564 135.36 -151.41 -81.94
N GLU A 565 135.11 -152.26 -80.95
CA GLU A 565 136.16 -152.96 -80.19
C GLU A 565 136.97 -153.92 -81.09
N GLU A 566 136.33 -154.70 -81.97
CA GLU A 566 137.08 -155.65 -82.83
C GLU A 566 137.63 -155.03 -84.13
N LEU A 567 137.19 -153.82 -84.51
CA LEU A 567 137.91 -152.99 -85.50
C LEU A 567 139.30 -152.59 -84.97
N GLU A 568 139.43 -152.34 -83.67
CA GLU A 568 140.71 -152.13 -83.00
C GLU A 568 141.55 -153.44 -82.94
N GLY A 569 140.89 -154.60 -82.91
CA GLY A 569 141.51 -155.92 -83.11
C GLY A 569 142.14 -156.11 -84.50
N MET A 570 141.40 -155.77 -85.58
CA MET A 570 141.97 -155.75 -86.94
C MET A 570 143.16 -154.78 -87.04
N ASN A 571 143.03 -153.58 -86.47
CA ASN A 571 144.08 -152.56 -86.50
C ASN A 571 145.42 -153.06 -85.91
N ASN A 572 145.36 -153.91 -84.88
CA ASN A 572 146.55 -154.48 -84.24
C ASN A 572 147.22 -155.58 -85.09
N THR A 573 146.48 -156.54 -85.67
CA THR A 573 147.08 -157.65 -86.44
C THR A 573 147.36 -157.31 -87.92
N ILE A 574 146.75 -156.23 -88.45
CA ILE A 574 147.24 -155.57 -89.67
C ILE A 574 148.70 -155.09 -89.50
N ASN A 575 149.17 -154.82 -88.28
CA ASN A 575 150.59 -154.52 -88.04
C ASN A 575 151.49 -155.78 -88.05
N GLN A 576 150.94 -156.98 -87.83
CA GLN A 576 151.68 -158.24 -88.03
C GLN A 576 151.86 -158.54 -89.52
N LEU A 577 150.81 -158.35 -90.34
CA LEU A 577 150.94 -158.42 -91.81
C LEU A 577 152.03 -157.47 -92.34
N LYS A 578 152.14 -156.25 -91.78
CA LYS A 578 153.20 -155.28 -92.13
C LYS A 578 154.60 -155.68 -91.66
N GLN A 579 154.75 -156.66 -90.76
CA GLN A 579 156.05 -157.14 -90.31
C GLN A 579 156.61 -158.17 -91.30
N ASP A 580 155.86 -159.23 -91.58
CA ASP A 580 156.37 -160.39 -92.33
C ASP A 580 156.30 -160.17 -93.86
N ILE A 581 155.63 -159.10 -94.31
CA ILE A 581 155.82 -158.53 -95.66
C ILE A 581 157.30 -158.13 -95.89
N ARG A 582 158.06 -157.74 -94.86
CA ARG A 582 159.51 -157.45 -95.00
C ARG A 582 160.31 -158.71 -95.36
N ASP A 583 159.93 -159.86 -94.81
CA ASP A 583 160.61 -161.14 -95.09
C ASP A 583 160.33 -161.58 -96.54
N SER A 584 159.13 -161.31 -97.06
CA SER A 584 158.84 -161.43 -98.50
C SER A 584 159.66 -160.49 -99.39
N GLU A 585 160.21 -159.40 -98.86
CA GLU A 585 161.02 -158.45 -99.62
C GLU A 585 162.51 -158.82 -99.65
N ASP A 586 163.04 -159.62 -98.73
CA ASP A 586 164.47 -160.00 -98.72
C ASP A 586 164.80 -161.21 -99.61
N ASP A 587 164.03 -162.30 -99.59
CA ASP A 587 164.38 -163.48 -100.42
C ASP A 587 164.06 -163.29 -101.93
N LYS A 588 163.19 -162.32 -102.27
CA LYS A 588 163.09 -161.79 -103.65
C LYS A 588 164.45 -161.32 -104.18
N LYS A 589 165.29 -160.73 -103.32
CA LYS A 589 166.62 -160.24 -103.69
C LYS A 589 167.58 -161.39 -104.06
N LEU A 590 167.29 -162.62 -103.64
CA LEU A 590 168.05 -163.82 -104.01
C LEU A 590 167.70 -164.31 -105.43
N HIS A 591 166.43 -164.24 -105.84
CA HIS A 591 166.01 -164.48 -107.23
C HIS A 591 166.55 -163.40 -108.19
N GLU A 592 166.43 -162.11 -107.85
CA GLU A 592 166.77 -161.01 -108.76
C GLU A 592 168.28 -160.90 -109.08
N LYS A 593 169.15 -161.04 -108.07
CA LYS A 593 170.58 -160.66 -108.19
C LYS A 593 171.42 -161.53 -109.13
N LYS A 594 170.92 -162.65 -109.66
CA LYS A 594 171.66 -163.49 -110.62
C LYS A 594 170.96 -163.74 -111.97
N GLY A 595 169.73 -163.26 -112.16
CA GLY A 595 169.14 -163.14 -113.51
C GLY A 595 169.73 -161.97 -114.32
N ILE A 596 170.10 -160.87 -113.66
CA ILE A 596 170.55 -159.62 -114.32
C ILE A 596 171.87 -159.78 -115.10
N THR A 597 172.73 -160.74 -114.74
CA THR A 597 173.96 -161.09 -115.46
C THR A 597 173.70 -161.71 -116.85
N MET A 598 172.45 -162.12 -117.14
CA MET A 598 172.08 -162.70 -118.44
C MET A 598 171.85 -161.66 -119.56
N ILE A 599 171.52 -160.40 -119.22
CA ILE A 599 170.98 -159.43 -120.21
C ILE A 599 171.84 -158.19 -120.42
N LYS A 600 172.46 -157.61 -119.38
CA LYS A 600 173.17 -156.33 -119.52
C LYS A 600 174.46 -156.40 -120.36
N ASP A 601 175.02 -157.59 -120.53
CA ASP A 601 176.15 -157.86 -121.44
C ASP A 601 175.71 -158.14 -122.88
N LEU A 602 174.41 -158.40 -123.11
CA LEU A 602 173.84 -158.78 -124.41
C LEU A 602 172.98 -157.68 -125.08
N LYS A 603 172.86 -156.48 -124.49
CA LYS A 603 172.00 -155.40 -125.05
C LYS A 603 172.47 -153.97 -124.75
N ARG A 604 172.19 -153.08 -125.70
CA ARG A 604 172.24 -151.58 -125.68
C ARG A 604 173.59 -150.94 -126.02
N GLN A 605 173.77 -150.17 -127.10
CA GLN A 605 172.90 -149.84 -128.26
C GLN A 605 171.52 -149.11 -127.98
N LEU A 606 171.35 -147.76 -127.71
CA LEU A 606 170.04 -146.97 -127.86
C LEU A 606 169.91 -145.36 -127.87
N HIS A 607 169.01 -144.62 -127.07
CA HIS A 607 168.21 -143.35 -127.48
C HIS A 607 167.54 -142.18 -126.51
N ALA A 608 166.29 -141.51 -126.72
CA ALA A 608 165.72 -140.08 -126.31
C ALA A 608 164.18 -139.67 -125.80
N GLU A 609 163.52 -138.40 -125.95
CA GLU A 609 162.40 -137.64 -125.09
C GLU A 609 161.29 -136.52 -125.67
N ARG A 610 160.16 -135.93 -124.99
CA ARG A 610 159.23 -134.66 -125.30
C ARG A 610 158.04 -134.05 -124.28
N LYS A 611 157.21 -132.89 -124.46
CA LYS A 611 156.08 -132.15 -123.57
C LYS A 611 154.96 -131.03 -124.11
N ARG A 612 153.80 -130.54 -123.42
CA ARG A 612 152.81 -129.27 -123.64
C ARG A 612 151.58 -128.83 -122.61
N GLY A 613 150.72 -127.70 -122.72
CA GLY A 613 149.45 -127.20 -121.87
C GLY A 613 148.49 -125.89 -122.21
N ASP A 614 147.30 -125.47 -121.53
CA ASP A 614 146.20 -124.37 -121.91
C ASP A 614 145.11 -123.59 -120.89
N LYS A 615 144.01 -122.74 -121.25
CA LYS A 615 143.09 -121.73 -120.38
C LYS A 615 141.53 -121.19 -120.76
N LEU A 616 140.59 -120.54 -119.90
CA LEU A 616 139.18 -119.83 -120.18
C LEU A 616 138.38 -118.74 -119.18
N GLN A 617 137.05 -118.21 -119.31
CA GLN A 617 136.26 -117.01 -118.58
C GLN A 617 134.59 -116.77 -118.58
N ALA A 618 133.83 -115.77 -117.89
CA ALA A 618 132.24 -115.55 -117.71
C ALA A 618 131.44 -114.11 -117.29
N LYS A 619 130.04 -113.93 -117.03
CA LYS A 619 129.12 -112.63 -116.72
C LYS A 619 127.60 -112.67 -116.01
N LEU A 620 126.74 -111.56 -115.75
CA LEU A 620 125.38 -111.35 -114.90
C LEU A 620 124.24 -110.14 -115.17
N GLN A 621 122.95 -109.97 -114.58
CA GLN A 621 121.89 -108.76 -114.58
C GLN A 621 120.45 -108.70 -113.70
N GLU A 622 119.49 -107.63 -113.65
CA GLU A 622 118.36 -107.20 -112.60
C GLU A 622 116.95 -106.33 -112.92
N VAL A 623 115.81 -106.09 -112.05
CA VAL A 623 114.73 -104.89 -111.83
C VAL A 623 113.06 -104.95 -111.52
N LEU A 624 112.27 -103.91 -110.91
CA LEU A 624 110.73 -103.41 -110.79
C LEU A 624 109.63 -103.68 -109.55
N SER A 625 108.33 -103.19 -109.15
CA SER A 625 107.09 -102.17 -109.31
C SER A 625 105.86 -102.31 -108.18
N GLU A 626 104.57 -101.75 -107.86
CA GLU A 626 103.46 -100.60 -108.00
C GLU A 626 102.08 -100.58 -107.02
N ASP A 627 101.01 -99.64 -106.97
CA ASP A 627 99.66 -99.51 -106.08
C ASP A 627 98.30 -98.70 -106.61
N THR A 628 97.01 -98.28 -106.13
CA THR A 628 96.07 -97.82 -104.91
C THR A 628 94.43 -97.86 -105.16
N SER A 629 93.22 -97.41 -104.53
CA SER A 629 92.45 -96.76 -103.30
C SER A 629 90.82 -96.38 -103.39
N LYS A 630 89.93 -95.99 -102.33
CA LYS A 630 88.52 -95.17 -102.22
C LYS A 630 87.10 -95.80 -101.63
N SER A 631 85.81 -95.30 -101.20
CA SER A 631 84.89 -94.10 -100.67
C SER A 631 83.31 -94.40 -100.16
N ARG A 632 82.36 -93.52 -99.54
CA ARG A 632 80.88 -93.77 -98.95
C ARG A 632 79.80 -92.64 -98.36
N PHE A 633 78.37 -92.75 -98.24
CA PHE A 633 77.29 -91.81 -97.52
C PHE A 633 75.76 -92.25 -97.01
N SER A 634 74.69 -91.40 -96.57
CA SER A 634 73.35 -91.70 -95.75
C SER A 634 71.98 -90.78 -95.60
N ASN A 635 70.76 -91.24 -95.04
CA ASN A 635 69.67 -90.63 -94.08
C ASN A 635 68.11 -90.14 -94.36
N THR A 636 67.12 -90.24 -93.35
CA THR A 636 65.85 -89.43 -92.91
C THR A 636 64.29 -89.45 -93.36
N PHE A 637 63.30 -89.12 -92.43
CA PHE A 637 61.88 -88.47 -92.49
C PHE A 637 60.47 -89.23 -92.75
N VAL A 638 59.18 -88.69 -92.62
CA VAL A 638 58.29 -88.12 -91.48
C VAL A 638 56.73 -87.73 -91.76
N LEU A 639 55.76 -87.78 -90.77
CA LEU A 639 54.37 -87.09 -90.49
C LEU A 639 52.87 -87.45 -91.02
N THR A 640 51.88 -87.76 -90.11
CA THR A 640 50.43 -87.29 -89.80
C THR A 640 49.07 -87.31 -90.66
N ILE A 641 47.89 -87.66 -90.01
CA ILE A 641 46.40 -87.22 -90.11
C ILE A 641 45.15 -88.06 -90.69
N CYS A 642 43.94 -87.91 -90.05
CA CYS A 642 42.48 -88.02 -90.50
C CYS A 642 41.46 -89.21 -90.19
N ILE A 643 40.11 -88.99 -90.35
CA ILE A 643 38.92 -89.61 -89.61
C ILE A 643 37.60 -89.89 -90.45
N LYS A 644 36.64 -90.79 -90.05
CA LYS A 644 35.18 -90.86 -90.53
C LYS A 644 34.02 -91.41 -89.58
N TYR A 645 32.92 -90.63 -89.41
CA TYR A 645 31.41 -90.86 -89.36
C TYR A 645 30.53 -91.70 -88.35
N LYS A 646 29.42 -91.08 -87.78
CA LYS A 646 28.09 -91.54 -87.13
C LYS A 646 27.22 -90.30 -86.65
N LYS A 647 25.95 -90.22 -86.10
CA LYS A 647 24.59 -90.90 -86.02
C LYS A 647 23.50 -89.89 -85.43
N VAL A 648 22.15 -90.03 -85.60
CA VAL A 648 21.08 -89.06 -85.09
C VAL A 648 19.62 -89.67 -84.81
N LEU A 649 18.55 -88.87 -84.53
CA LEU A 649 17.05 -89.14 -84.31
C LEU A 649 16.54 -89.75 -82.95
N LEU A 650 15.27 -89.63 -82.40
CA LEU A 650 14.02 -88.72 -82.35
C LEU A 650 12.90 -89.37 -81.40
N SER A 651 11.61 -88.99 -81.07
CA SER A 651 10.59 -87.87 -81.26
C SER A 651 9.18 -88.01 -80.51
N HIS A 652 8.63 -86.92 -79.88
CA HIS A 652 7.20 -86.34 -79.79
C HIS A 652 5.86 -87.00 -79.26
N PHE A 653 4.97 -86.24 -78.53
CA PHE A 653 3.55 -85.77 -78.84
C PHE A 653 2.69 -85.08 -77.67
N HIS A 654 1.36 -84.73 -77.85
CA HIS A 654 0.59 -83.58 -77.21
C HIS A 654 -0.82 -83.84 -76.45
N PRO A 655 -1.95 -83.01 -76.46
CA PRO A 655 -2.42 -82.06 -75.37
C PRO A 655 -3.98 -81.90 -75.00
N GLY A 656 -4.38 -80.94 -74.10
CA GLY A 656 -5.77 -80.38 -73.82
C GLY A 656 -5.92 -79.57 -72.47
N GLY A 657 -6.97 -78.79 -72.03
CA GLY A 657 -8.22 -78.15 -72.60
C GLY A 657 -9.26 -77.54 -71.57
N LEU A 658 -10.05 -76.47 -71.94
CA LEU A 658 -11.38 -75.92 -71.42
C LEU A 658 -11.56 -75.07 -70.08
N VAL A 659 -12.32 -73.92 -70.08
CA VAL A 659 -12.81 -73.05 -68.92
C VAL A 659 -14.00 -72.07 -69.25
N GLN A 660 -14.84 -71.54 -68.28
CA GLN A 660 -15.97 -70.56 -68.55
C GLN A 660 -16.69 -69.77 -67.35
N VAL A 661 -16.68 -68.41 -67.35
CA VAL A 661 -17.71 -67.29 -67.06
C VAL A 661 -18.52 -67.02 -65.71
N ASP A 662 -18.82 -65.71 -65.50
CA ASP A 662 -19.49 -64.85 -64.45
C ASP A 662 -21.07 -64.81 -64.37
N TRP A 663 -21.69 -64.09 -63.39
CA TRP A 663 -23.11 -63.56 -63.39
C TRP A 663 -23.44 -62.41 -62.37
N ALA A 664 -24.64 -61.77 -62.43
CA ALA A 664 -25.07 -60.49 -61.79
C ALA A 664 -26.08 -60.63 -60.59
N LYS A 665 -26.28 -59.74 -59.57
CA LYS A 665 -26.03 -58.28 -59.24
C LYS A 665 -27.17 -57.29 -59.68
N ILE A 666 -27.86 -56.36 -58.95
CA ILE A 666 -28.22 -55.96 -57.53
C ILE A 666 -29.49 -54.98 -57.52
N HIS A 667 -30.06 -54.49 -56.38
CA HIS A 667 -31.19 -53.46 -56.37
C HIS A 667 -31.34 -52.50 -55.13
N CYS A 668 -32.14 -51.40 -55.29
CA CYS A 668 -32.42 -50.14 -54.52
C CYS A 668 -32.51 -50.09 -52.96
N LEU A 669 -32.42 -48.96 -52.18
CA LEU A 669 -32.40 -47.46 -52.31
C LEU A 669 -33.66 -46.63 -51.83
N ILE A 670 -33.43 -45.71 -50.85
CA ILE A 670 -34.10 -44.42 -50.45
C ILE A 670 -35.49 -44.41 -49.69
N PRO A 671 -36.04 -43.27 -49.13
CA PRO A 671 -36.45 -43.22 -47.70
C PRO A 671 -37.85 -42.56 -47.39
N GLN A 672 -38.15 -42.28 -46.11
CA GLN A 672 -38.70 -41.00 -45.55
C GLN A 672 -39.37 -41.18 -44.15
N SER A 673 -39.59 -40.07 -43.43
CA SER A 673 -40.48 -39.98 -42.25
C SER A 673 -41.69 -39.10 -42.60
N PRO A 674 -42.90 -39.41 -42.09
CA PRO A 674 -43.58 -38.41 -41.25
C PRO A 674 -44.44 -39.02 -40.12
N THR A 675 -45.29 -38.18 -39.53
CA THR A 675 -46.04 -38.35 -38.26
C THR A 675 -47.38 -39.08 -38.33
N SER A 676 -47.76 -39.66 -37.18
CA SER A 676 -49.12 -39.76 -36.62
C SER A 676 -50.13 -40.82 -37.11
N ALA A 677 -50.33 -41.80 -36.22
CA ALA A 677 -51.60 -42.15 -35.56
C ALA A 677 -52.60 -43.17 -36.19
N ASN A 678 -53.25 -43.85 -35.23
CA ASN A 678 -54.48 -44.66 -35.30
C ASN A 678 -54.52 -45.96 -36.14
N THR A 679 -54.90 -47.02 -35.44
CA THR A 679 -55.93 -47.95 -35.93
C THR A 679 -56.88 -48.26 -34.77
N SER A 680 -58.18 -48.28 -35.04
CA SER A 680 -59.25 -48.37 -34.03
C SER A 680 -59.79 -49.80 -33.86
N HIS A 681 -60.89 -49.91 -33.09
CA HIS A 681 -62.00 -50.88 -33.10
C HIS A 681 -62.21 -51.51 -31.71
N HIS A 682 -63.42 -51.69 -31.16
CA HIS A 682 -64.74 -51.05 -31.32
C HIS A 682 -65.64 -51.65 -30.23
N SER A 683 -66.44 -50.85 -29.52
CA SER A 683 -67.65 -51.33 -28.83
C SER A 683 -68.52 -50.14 -28.43
N GLU A 684 -69.82 -50.22 -28.68
CA GLU A 684 -70.79 -49.16 -28.35
C GLU A 684 -71.02 -49.08 -26.83
N THR A 685 -70.75 -47.92 -26.23
CA THR A 685 -71.19 -47.58 -24.87
C THR A 685 -71.87 -46.22 -24.89
N SER A 686 -72.98 -46.11 -24.15
CA SER A 686 -73.87 -44.95 -24.05
C SER A 686 -73.19 -43.58 -24.22
N VAL A 687 -73.82 -42.67 -24.97
CA VAL A 687 -73.35 -41.28 -25.15
C VAL A 687 -73.13 -40.56 -23.81
N GLY A 688 -73.83 -40.96 -22.75
CA GLY A 688 -73.62 -40.47 -21.39
C GLY A 688 -72.28 -40.91 -20.77
N ASP A 689 -71.77 -42.09 -21.10
CA ASP A 689 -70.50 -42.61 -20.59
C ASP A 689 -69.31 -42.05 -21.38
N GLU A 690 -69.43 -41.91 -22.70
CA GLU A 690 -68.45 -41.16 -23.50
C GLU A 690 -68.39 -39.69 -23.08
N TYR A 691 -69.53 -39.07 -22.76
CA TYR A 691 -69.58 -37.72 -22.18
C TYR A 691 -68.92 -37.68 -20.80
N ASN A 692 -69.15 -38.67 -19.92
CA ASN A 692 -68.50 -38.72 -18.60
C ASN A 692 -66.99 -38.99 -18.68
N GLU A 693 -66.51 -39.83 -19.59
CA GLU A 693 -65.07 -40.09 -19.75
C GLU A 693 -64.38 -38.93 -20.47
N LEU A 694 -65.05 -38.26 -21.42
CA LEU A 694 -64.60 -36.97 -21.94
C LEU A 694 -64.58 -35.91 -20.84
N LEU A 695 -65.58 -35.85 -19.95
CA LEU A 695 -65.63 -34.91 -18.82
C LEU A 695 -64.55 -35.21 -17.78
N LYS A 696 -64.23 -36.48 -17.50
CA LYS A 696 -63.05 -36.86 -16.69
C LYS A 696 -61.75 -36.47 -17.40
N ARG A 697 -61.61 -36.73 -18.70
CA ARG A 697 -60.39 -36.41 -19.45
C ARG A 697 -60.20 -34.90 -19.59
N VAL A 698 -61.26 -34.14 -19.77
CA VAL A 698 -61.28 -32.68 -19.68
C VAL A 698 -60.98 -32.22 -18.26
N GLY A 699 -61.50 -32.88 -17.22
CA GLY A 699 -61.18 -32.59 -15.82
C GLY A 699 -59.71 -32.84 -15.46
N LEU A 700 -59.13 -33.94 -15.93
CA LEU A 700 -57.70 -34.26 -15.79
C LEU A 700 -56.84 -33.30 -16.61
N LEU A 701 -57.21 -32.97 -17.85
CA LEU A 701 -56.54 -31.94 -18.65
C LEU A 701 -56.69 -30.54 -18.04
N GLN A 702 -57.79 -30.25 -17.34
CA GLN A 702 -58.02 -29.00 -16.62
C GLN A 702 -57.20 -28.96 -15.32
N GLN A 703 -57.00 -30.09 -14.64
CA GLN A 703 -56.12 -30.21 -13.47
C GLN A 703 -54.63 -30.19 -13.86
N GLU A 704 -54.25 -30.85 -14.95
CA GLU A 704 -52.91 -30.77 -15.53
C GLU A 704 -52.64 -29.36 -16.04
N LYS A 705 -53.60 -28.74 -16.75
CA LYS A 705 -53.57 -27.32 -17.11
C LYS A 705 -53.43 -26.44 -15.88
N TRP A 706 -54.19 -26.65 -14.80
CA TRP A 706 -54.04 -25.87 -13.56
C TRP A 706 -52.67 -26.08 -12.92
N SER A 707 -52.10 -27.29 -12.92
CA SER A 707 -50.73 -27.51 -12.43
C SER A 707 -49.66 -26.94 -13.36
N LEU A 708 -49.95 -26.79 -14.66
CA LEU A 708 -49.10 -26.08 -15.61
C LEU A 708 -49.26 -24.56 -15.50
N GLU A 709 -50.46 -24.04 -15.23
CA GLU A 709 -50.72 -22.63 -14.93
C GLU A 709 -50.15 -22.24 -13.56
N GLU A 710 -50.12 -23.15 -12.58
CA GLU A 710 -49.43 -22.99 -11.29
C GLU A 710 -47.90 -23.02 -11.47
N LYS A 711 -47.37 -23.94 -12.27
CA LYS A 711 -45.93 -23.95 -12.63
C LYS A 711 -45.54 -22.73 -13.46
N VAL A 712 -46.38 -22.29 -14.39
CA VAL A 712 -46.18 -21.05 -15.16
C VAL A 712 -46.28 -19.86 -14.22
N SER A 713 -47.24 -19.80 -13.29
CA SER A 713 -47.34 -18.72 -12.30
C SER A 713 -46.16 -18.71 -11.33
N HIS A 714 -45.62 -19.87 -10.93
CA HIS A 714 -44.37 -19.97 -10.17
C HIS A 714 -43.15 -19.55 -11.00
N LEU A 715 -43.09 -19.88 -12.29
CA LEU A 715 -42.03 -19.42 -13.19
C LEU A 715 -42.16 -17.93 -13.50
N GLU A 716 -43.36 -17.39 -13.64
CA GLU A 716 -43.66 -15.96 -13.80
C GLU A 716 -43.33 -15.20 -12.52
N THR A 717 -43.66 -15.75 -11.34
CA THR A 717 -43.26 -15.16 -10.04
C THR A 717 -41.75 -15.24 -9.85
N SER A 718 -41.12 -16.37 -10.15
CA SER A 718 -39.65 -16.51 -10.06
C SER A 718 -38.91 -15.67 -11.09
N ASN A 719 -39.50 -15.46 -12.28
CA ASN A 719 -38.95 -14.61 -13.33
C ASN A 719 -39.28 -13.14 -13.11
N ALA A 720 -40.36 -12.82 -12.37
CA ALA A 720 -40.64 -11.48 -11.84
C ALA A 720 -39.67 -11.15 -10.72
N CYS A 721 -39.45 -12.02 -9.73
CA CYS A 721 -38.43 -11.83 -8.70
C CYS A 721 -37.01 -11.82 -9.29
N MET A 722 -36.73 -12.58 -10.35
CA MET A 722 -35.45 -12.50 -11.08
C MET A 722 -35.37 -11.24 -11.94
N ALA A 723 -36.48 -10.73 -12.49
CA ALA A 723 -36.53 -9.43 -13.15
C ALA A 723 -36.40 -8.28 -12.13
N GLU A 724 -36.93 -8.40 -10.92
CA GLU A 724 -36.75 -7.47 -9.80
C GLU A 724 -35.32 -7.53 -9.26
N ASP A 725 -34.69 -8.70 -9.19
CA ASP A 725 -33.27 -8.85 -8.86
C ASP A 725 -32.37 -8.30 -9.97
N ILE A 726 -32.70 -8.52 -11.25
CA ILE A 726 -32.02 -7.90 -12.39
C ILE A 726 -32.26 -6.40 -12.43
N LEU A 727 -33.46 -5.89 -12.13
CA LEU A 727 -33.77 -4.46 -12.05
C LEU A 727 -33.14 -3.83 -10.81
N SER A 728 -33.04 -4.54 -9.69
CA SER A 728 -32.33 -4.11 -8.49
C SER A 728 -30.83 -4.03 -8.76
N LYS A 729 -30.23 -5.08 -9.34
CA LYS A 729 -28.82 -5.07 -9.80
C LYS A 729 -28.57 -4.03 -10.89
N THR A 730 -29.51 -3.82 -11.81
CA THR A 730 -29.44 -2.78 -12.84
C THR A 730 -29.57 -1.39 -12.21
N SER A 731 -30.42 -1.20 -11.20
CA SER A 731 -30.57 0.06 -10.48
C SER A 731 -29.40 0.32 -9.52
N ILE A 732 -28.74 -0.71 -9.00
CA ILE A 732 -27.46 -0.63 -8.29
C ILE A 732 -26.33 -0.25 -9.27
N ILE A 733 -26.25 -0.90 -10.43
CA ILE A 733 -25.30 -0.56 -11.50
C ILE A 733 -25.56 0.87 -12.01
N GLU A 734 -26.81 1.25 -12.23
CA GLU A 734 -27.24 2.60 -12.63
C GLU A 734 -26.92 3.61 -11.53
N HIS A 735 -27.17 3.31 -10.25
CA HIS A 735 -26.77 4.13 -9.12
C HIS A 735 -25.25 4.34 -9.09
N TYR A 736 -24.44 3.29 -9.26
CA TYR A 736 -23.00 3.43 -9.37
C TYR A 736 -22.56 4.19 -10.64
N VAL A 737 -23.23 4.01 -11.78
CA VAL A 737 -22.93 4.72 -13.05
C VAL A 737 -23.37 6.19 -13.03
N MET A 738 -24.45 6.52 -12.32
CA MET A 738 -24.93 7.89 -12.07
C MET A 738 -24.04 8.60 -11.05
N GLN A 739 -23.69 7.94 -9.95
CA GLN A 739 -22.66 8.44 -9.02
C GLN A 739 -21.30 8.61 -9.70
N SER A 740 -20.97 7.76 -10.68
CA SER A 740 -19.78 7.92 -11.55
C SER A 740 -19.89 9.04 -12.59
N ARG A 741 -21.01 9.79 -12.66
CA ARG A 741 -21.19 10.89 -13.63
C ARG A 741 -21.64 12.23 -13.04
N THR A 742 -22.68 12.30 -12.21
CA THR A 742 -23.19 13.59 -11.71
C THR A 742 -24.05 13.50 -10.43
N GLY A 743 -23.71 14.31 -9.43
CA GLY A 743 -24.57 15.39 -8.92
C GLY A 743 -25.80 15.05 -8.03
N PRO A 744 -26.05 15.79 -6.93
CA PRO A 744 -27.14 15.46 -5.99
C PRO A 744 -28.45 16.24 -6.21
N ARG A 745 -29.60 15.54 -6.06
CA ARG A 745 -30.92 15.95 -5.50
C ARG A 745 -31.96 14.85 -5.83
N ALA A 746 -32.86 14.39 -4.96
CA ALA A 746 -33.96 15.08 -4.27
C ALA A 746 -35.00 15.69 -5.24
N SER A 747 -36.32 15.59 -5.03
CA SER A 747 -37.14 14.95 -3.99
C SER A 747 -38.59 14.95 -4.45
N ASN A 748 -39.40 13.93 -4.10
CA ASN A 748 -40.84 13.96 -4.41
C ASN A 748 -41.67 14.60 -3.27
N SER A 749 -42.75 15.29 -3.63
CA SER A 749 -43.61 16.05 -2.73
C SER A 749 -45.03 15.50 -2.72
N HIS A 750 -45.69 15.51 -1.56
CA HIS A 750 -47.05 16.06 -1.49
C HIS A 750 -47.39 16.50 -0.07
N ASP A 751 -47.79 17.76 0.09
CA ASP A 751 -48.61 18.20 1.22
C ASP A 751 -50.05 17.75 1.00
N ASP A 752 -50.80 17.42 2.06
CA ASP A 752 -52.01 18.20 2.33
C ASP A 752 -52.43 18.18 3.81
N LYS A 753 -53.21 19.19 4.20
CA LYS A 753 -53.39 19.58 5.61
C LYS A 753 -54.42 18.71 6.34
N LEU A 754 -53.98 18.03 7.39
CA LEU A 754 -54.86 17.47 8.42
C LEU A 754 -54.69 18.19 9.76
N SER A 755 -55.80 18.34 10.49
CA SER A 755 -55.88 19.10 11.75
C SER A 755 -54.85 18.63 12.79
N LEU A 756 -54.31 19.58 13.58
CA LEU A 756 -53.25 19.34 14.57
C LEU A 756 -53.56 18.19 15.54
N LYS A 757 -54.83 17.99 15.91
CA LYS A 757 -55.26 16.86 16.75
C LYS A 757 -55.20 15.52 16.00
N LYS A 758 -55.53 15.51 14.71
CA LYS A 758 -55.41 14.33 13.84
C LYS A 758 -53.95 14.04 13.47
N VAL A 759 -53.08 15.05 13.44
CA VAL A 759 -51.62 14.88 13.39
C VAL A 759 -51.10 14.30 14.70
N MET A 760 -51.58 14.76 15.86
CA MET A 760 -51.24 14.12 17.14
C MET A 760 -51.70 12.66 17.19
N ASP A 761 -52.94 12.36 16.78
CA ASP A 761 -53.45 10.98 16.72
C ASP A 761 -52.74 10.13 15.65
N LEU A 762 -52.24 10.71 14.55
CA LEU A 762 -51.42 10.01 13.54
C LEU A 762 -49.96 9.84 13.97
N VAL A 763 -49.41 10.75 14.76
CA VAL A 763 -48.09 10.58 15.40
C VAL A 763 -48.20 9.54 16.50
N ASN A 764 -49.27 9.52 17.29
CA ASN A 764 -49.54 8.45 18.25
C ASN A 764 -49.80 7.12 17.55
N LYS A 765 -50.54 7.07 16.43
CA LYS A 765 -50.76 5.81 15.68
C LYS A 765 -49.54 5.36 14.87
N ASN A 766 -48.71 6.26 14.38
CA ASN A 766 -47.40 5.90 13.84
C ASN A 766 -46.47 5.46 14.98
N SER A 767 -46.59 6.01 16.19
CA SER A 767 -45.90 5.50 17.37
C SER A 767 -46.41 4.12 17.75
N GLU A 768 -47.72 3.86 17.80
CA GLU A 768 -48.31 2.53 18.06
C GLU A 768 -47.97 1.52 16.96
N HIS A 769 -47.93 1.93 15.69
CA HIS A 769 -47.58 1.04 14.59
C HIS A 769 -46.07 0.78 14.51
N THR A 770 -45.23 1.79 14.80
CA THR A 770 -43.78 1.61 14.95
C THR A 770 -43.46 0.77 16.18
N GLN A 771 -44.13 1.01 17.30
CA GLN A 771 -44.04 0.20 18.52
C GLN A 771 -44.52 -1.23 18.26
N HIS A 772 -45.64 -1.43 17.57
CA HIS A 772 -46.12 -2.77 17.21
C HIS A 772 -45.17 -3.49 16.25
N THR A 773 -44.54 -2.77 15.32
CA THR A 773 -43.53 -3.33 14.40
C THR A 773 -42.22 -3.62 15.13
N GLN A 774 -41.81 -2.78 16.08
CA GLN A 774 -40.66 -3.01 16.96
C GLN A 774 -40.91 -4.15 17.94
N ASP A 775 -42.09 -4.24 18.55
CA ASP A 775 -42.50 -5.33 19.43
C ASP A 775 -42.64 -6.63 18.65
N MET A 776 -43.18 -6.60 17.42
CA MET A 776 -43.25 -7.76 16.54
C MET A 776 -41.86 -8.20 16.08
N ASN A 777 -40.97 -7.28 15.70
CA ASN A 777 -39.56 -7.58 15.40
C ASN A 777 -38.83 -8.12 16.64
N LYS A 778 -39.04 -7.55 17.82
CA LYS A 778 -38.48 -8.02 19.10
C LYS A 778 -39.01 -9.41 19.48
N LYS A 779 -40.26 -9.72 19.13
CA LYS A 779 -40.90 -11.02 19.37
C LYS A 779 -40.50 -12.07 18.32
N LEU A 780 -40.27 -11.67 17.07
CA LEU A 780 -39.61 -12.47 16.03
C LEU A 780 -38.16 -12.76 16.41
N GLN A 781 -37.42 -11.76 16.89
CA GLN A 781 -36.07 -11.90 17.40
C GLN A 781 -36.04 -12.81 18.62
N SER A 782 -36.94 -12.64 19.60
CA SER A 782 -37.06 -13.55 20.75
C SER A 782 -37.40 -14.98 20.32
N MET A 783 -38.28 -15.17 19.31
CA MET A 783 -38.55 -16.49 18.74
C MET A 783 -37.34 -17.06 17.98
N LEU A 784 -36.55 -16.24 17.29
CA LEU A 784 -35.31 -16.65 16.63
C LEU A 784 -34.26 -17.05 17.66
N GLU A 785 -34.06 -16.27 18.72
CA GLU A 785 -33.18 -16.57 19.84
C GLU A 785 -33.63 -17.84 20.58
N GLU A 786 -34.93 -18.01 20.84
CA GLU A 786 -35.50 -19.22 21.44
C GLU A 786 -35.37 -20.44 20.50
N THR A 787 -35.58 -20.27 19.18
CA THR A 787 -35.46 -21.35 18.18
C THR A 787 -34.00 -21.74 17.93
N LEU A 788 -33.07 -20.78 17.89
CA LEU A 788 -31.63 -21.03 17.82
C LEU A 788 -31.15 -21.72 19.09
N THR A 789 -31.62 -21.29 20.27
CA THR A 789 -31.32 -21.94 21.55
C THR A 789 -31.88 -23.37 21.57
N LYS A 790 -33.11 -23.60 21.11
CA LYS A 790 -33.71 -24.93 20.98
C LYS A 790 -32.98 -25.80 19.96
N ASN A 791 -32.57 -25.26 18.82
CA ASN A 791 -31.76 -25.99 17.83
C ASN A 791 -30.37 -26.32 18.39
N MET A 792 -29.74 -25.44 19.17
CA MET A 792 -28.47 -25.73 19.85
C MET A 792 -28.63 -26.87 20.87
N HIS A 793 -29.70 -26.87 21.68
CA HIS A 793 -29.99 -27.97 22.60
C HIS A 793 -30.32 -29.25 21.85
N LEU A 794 -31.17 -29.21 20.81
CA LEU A 794 -31.46 -30.38 19.95
C LEU A 794 -30.21 -30.92 19.25
N GLN A 795 -29.27 -30.06 18.88
CA GLN A 795 -28.00 -30.48 18.28
C GLN A 795 -27.05 -31.10 19.32
N GLN A 796 -27.05 -30.59 20.56
CA GLN A 796 -26.36 -31.23 21.69
C GLN A 796 -27.01 -32.57 22.08
N ASP A 797 -28.35 -32.67 22.08
CA ASP A 797 -29.09 -33.91 22.33
C ASP A 797 -28.85 -34.93 21.21
N LEU A 798 -28.84 -34.51 19.94
CA LEU A 798 -28.48 -35.36 18.80
C LEU A 798 -27.01 -35.80 18.85
N GLU A 799 -26.09 -34.94 19.26
CA GLU A 799 -24.69 -35.30 19.44
C GLU A 799 -24.51 -36.27 20.62
N PHE A 800 -25.19 -36.05 21.74
CA PHE A 800 -25.20 -36.94 22.90
C PHE A 800 -25.82 -38.30 22.54
N MET A 801 -26.97 -38.33 21.86
CA MET A 801 -27.59 -39.55 21.34
C MET A 801 -26.71 -40.25 20.30
N SER A 802 -25.98 -39.51 19.47
CA SER A 802 -25.01 -40.08 18.52
C SER A 802 -23.82 -40.74 19.24
N GLN A 803 -23.25 -40.06 20.24
CA GLN A 803 -22.20 -40.62 21.11
C GLN A 803 -22.71 -41.85 21.88
N GLU A 804 -23.94 -41.84 22.38
CA GLU A 804 -24.58 -42.96 23.07
C GLU A 804 -24.89 -44.13 22.13
N VAL A 805 -25.37 -43.87 20.91
CA VAL A 805 -25.52 -44.90 19.86
C VAL A 805 -24.17 -45.50 19.50
N VAL A 806 -23.10 -44.69 19.38
CA VAL A 806 -21.74 -45.20 19.17
C VAL A 806 -21.24 -46.02 20.37
N ARG A 807 -21.57 -45.62 21.62
CA ARG A 807 -21.22 -46.36 22.84
C ARG A 807 -21.95 -47.70 22.90
N LEU A 808 -23.25 -47.71 22.60
CA LEU A 808 -24.10 -48.91 22.53
C LEU A 808 -23.70 -49.81 21.35
N SER A 809 -23.32 -49.26 20.19
CA SER A 809 -22.76 -50.03 19.08
C SER A 809 -21.41 -50.68 19.44
N LYS A 810 -20.55 -49.99 20.21
CA LYS A 810 -19.29 -50.59 20.71
C LYS A 810 -19.56 -51.71 21.72
N LEU A 811 -20.53 -51.55 22.62
CA LEU A 811 -20.97 -52.61 23.54
C LEU A 811 -21.64 -53.78 22.81
N SER A 812 -22.46 -53.51 21.80
CA SER A 812 -23.07 -54.53 20.93
C SER A 812 -22.01 -55.28 20.11
N ALA A 813 -20.99 -54.59 19.59
CA ALA A 813 -19.84 -55.22 18.95
C ALA A 813 -19.02 -56.09 19.93
N GLN A 814 -18.90 -55.69 21.19
CA GLN A 814 -18.26 -56.51 22.23
C GLN A 814 -19.11 -57.72 22.66
N GLN A 815 -20.44 -57.62 22.66
CA GLN A 815 -21.34 -58.75 22.91
C GLN A 815 -21.43 -59.72 21.72
N THR A 816 -21.41 -59.21 20.48
CA THR A 816 -21.40 -60.04 19.26
C THR A 816 -20.03 -60.63 18.94
N ALA A 817 -18.94 -60.12 19.54
CA ALA A 817 -17.63 -60.77 19.55
C ALA A 817 -17.50 -61.92 20.57
N ALA A 818 -18.52 -62.15 21.41
CA ALA A 818 -18.53 -63.19 22.43
C ALA A 818 -19.26 -64.49 22.01
N ASP A 819 -19.84 -64.54 20.79
CA ASP A 819 -20.62 -65.68 20.31
C ASP A 819 -20.31 -66.02 18.83
N ILE A 820 -20.64 -67.25 18.42
CA ILE A 820 -20.43 -67.88 17.11
C ILE A 820 -18.95 -68.31 16.81
N PRO A 821 -18.67 -69.58 16.42
CA PRO A 821 -17.36 -70.19 16.64
C PRO A 821 -16.44 -70.37 15.42
N LYS A 822 -15.15 -70.65 15.68
CA LYS A 822 -14.21 -71.30 14.72
C LYS A 822 -13.43 -72.45 15.37
N PRO A 823 -13.53 -73.69 14.85
CA PRO A 823 -12.68 -74.81 15.29
C PRO A 823 -11.50 -75.09 14.33
N THR A 824 -10.31 -75.31 14.90
CA THR A 824 -9.11 -75.98 14.30
C THR A 824 -8.45 -75.29 13.07
N ARG A 825 -7.15 -75.44 12.77
CA ARG A 825 -5.95 -76.08 13.37
C ARG A 825 -4.73 -75.31 12.78
N PHE A 826 -3.49 -75.28 13.29
CA PHE A 826 -2.64 -76.27 13.97
C PHE A 826 -1.37 -75.54 14.53
N LYS A 827 -0.81 -76.00 15.68
CA LYS A 827 0.62 -75.89 16.12
C LYS A 827 1.23 -74.47 16.34
N GLU A 828 2.22 -74.19 17.20
CA GLU A 828 2.79 -74.72 18.46
C GLU A 828 3.85 -73.67 18.94
N ALA A 829 4.15 -73.38 20.22
CA ALA A 829 3.54 -73.83 21.48
C ALA A 829 3.64 -72.82 22.66
N THR A 830 4.83 -72.61 23.26
CA THR A 830 5.02 -72.13 24.68
C THR A 830 6.45 -71.63 24.95
N PRO A 831 6.83 -71.05 26.13
CA PRO A 831 6.20 -70.04 27.05
C PRO A 831 7.28 -69.02 27.59
N PRO A 832 7.31 -68.48 28.86
CA PRO A 832 6.33 -67.78 29.76
C PRO A 832 6.83 -66.38 30.27
N THR A 833 6.18 -65.81 31.33
CA THR A 833 6.72 -64.85 32.38
C THR A 833 6.52 -63.34 32.08
N SER A 834 6.07 -62.41 32.96
CA SER A 834 5.48 -62.39 34.35
C SER A 834 4.78 -61.05 34.74
N LEU A 835 3.96 -61.05 35.82
CA LEU A 835 3.78 -60.07 36.96
C LEU A 835 4.25 -58.59 36.84
N SER A 836 3.74 -57.53 37.52
CA SER A 836 2.59 -57.18 38.42
C SER A 836 2.65 -55.61 38.62
N LEU A 837 1.80 -54.81 39.31
CA LEU A 837 1.30 -54.78 40.71
C LEU A 837 0.31 -53.56 40.91
N THR A 838 -0.01 -53.10 42.14
CA THR A 838 -1.20 -52.23 42.47
C THR A 838 -0.95 -51.07 43.49
N SER A 839 -2.01 -50.34 43.92
CA SER A 839 -2.19 -49.48 45.15
C SER A 839 -2.06 -47.92 45.04
N THR A 840 -2.70 -47.04 45.84
CA THR A 840 -4.14 -46.83 46.29
C THR A 840 -4.37 -45.49 47.06
N PHE A 841 -5.64 -44.98 47.11
CA PHE A 841 -6.26 -44.05 48.11
C PHE A 841 -5.72 -42.59 48.26
N THR A 842 -6.41 -41.56 48.85
CA THR A 842 -7.70 -41.42 49.61
C THR A 842 -8.36 -40.01 49.42
N SER A 843 -9.58 -39.78 49.92
CA SER A 843 -10.31 -38.47 50.01
C SER A 843 -10.51 -37.99 51.48
N PRO A 844 -11.09 -36.79 51.79
CA PRO A 844 -12.56 -36.63 51.94
C PRO A 844 -13.14 -35.20 51.64
N SER A 845 -14.36 -34.90 52.14
CA SER A 845 -15.22 -33.68 51.93
C SER A 845 -15.88 -33.26 53.29
N PRO A 846 -16.97 -32.46 53.46
CA PRO A 846 -17.57 -31.29 52.75
C PRO A 846 -17.97 -30.09 53.69
N ASN A 847 -18.49 -28.94 53.16
CA ASN A 847 -19.76 -28.24 53.54
C ASN A 847 -19.87 -26.72 53.19
N ASN A 848 -21.12 -26.21 53.24
CA ASN A 848 -21.65 -24.84 53.00
C ASN A 848 -22.48 -24.41 54.27
N PRO A 849 -23.23 -23.28 54.41
CA PRO A 849 -23.54 -22.16 53.48
C PRO A 849 -23.64 -20.70 54.06
N ALA A 850 -23.99 -19.75 53.17
CA ALA A 850 -24.82 -18.53 53.36
C ALA A 850 -24.28 -17.24 54.04
N GLY A 851 -24.76 -16.06 53.58
CA GLY A 851 -24.98 -14.87 54.44
C GLY A 851 -24.58 -13.44 53.99
N SER A 852 -25.42 -12.78 53.17
CA SER A 852 -25.78 -11.32 53.20
C SER A 852 -24.78 -10.13 53.32
N ASN A 853 -25.03 -9.13 52.47
CA ASN A 853 -25.03 -7.66 52.68
C ASN A 853 -23.77 -6.74 52.61
N GLU A 854 -23.93 -5.71 51.75
CA GLU A 854 -23.66 -4.26 51.93
C GLU A 854 -22.25 -3.60 51.89
N ARG A 855 -22.12 -2.72 50.87
CA ARG A 855 -21.71 -1.29 50.90
C ARG A 855 -20.24 -0.80 50.91
N GLU A 856 -19.96 -0.03 49.85
CA GLU A 856 -19.42 1.36 49.80
C GLU A 856 -17.99 1.71 50.31
N SER A 857 -17.27 2.51 49.49
CA SER A 857 -16.19 3.47 49.84
C SER A 857 -14.83 2.93 50.34
N SER A 858 -13.68 3.62 50.25
CA SER A 858 -13.24 4.76 49.40
C SER A 858 -11.70 4.94 49.43
N VAL A 859 -11.13 5.43 48.31
CA VAL A 859 -9.92 6.27 48.04
C VAL A 859 -8.85 6.54 49.14
N THR A 860 -7.59 6.77 48.71
CA THR A 860 -6.40 7.32 49.43
C THR A 860 -5.59 6.31 50.29
N SER A 861 -4.26 6.40 50.47
CA SER A 861 -3.21 7.18 49.74
C SER A 861 -1.78 6.64 50.02
N ASP A 862 -0.90 6.80 49.03
CA ASP A 862 0.53 7.26 49.06
C ASP A 862 1.64 6.63 49.95
N ASP A 863 2.88 7.00 49.55
CA ASP A 863 4.18 7.03 50.26
C ASP A 863 5.10 5.79 50.41
N ASN A 864 6.12 5.78 49.54
CA ASN A 864 7.58 5.79 49.83
C ASN A 864 8.21 4.82 50.86
N PHE A 865 9.19 4.01 50.39
CA PHE A 865 10.62 4.26 50.68
C PHE A 865 11.58 3.58 49.68
N GLU A 866 12.90 3.72 49.88
CA GLU A 866 13.93 3.83 48.83
C GLU A 866 15.21 2.97 49.09
N ILE A 867 16.22 3.11 48.22
CA ILE A 867 17.68 2.90 48.37
C ILE A 867 18.29 1.47 48.22
N VAL A 868 19.21 1.29 47.26
CA VAL A 868 20.67 0.94 47.41
C VAL A 868 21.27 0.23 46.15
N SER A 869 21.99 1.01 45.32
CA SER A 869 23.27 0.70 44.60
C SER A 869 23.35 -0.52 43.62
N LYS A 870 24.39 -0.73 42.77
CA LYS A 870 25.76 -0.15 42.67
C LYS A 870 26.44 -0.34 41.29
N ALA A 871 27.08 0.72 40.74
CA ALA A 871 28.19 0.71 39.75
C ALA A 871 27.91 0.03 38.37
N GLN A 872 28.74 0.16 37.31
CA GLN A 872 30.13 0.64 37.17
C GLN A 872 30.37 1.30 35.79
N ALA A 873 31.41 2.13 35.65
CA ALA A 873 31.73 2.88 34.43
C ALA A 873 33.07 2.45 33.77
N MET A 874 33.26 2.81 32.50
CA MET A 874 34.58 2.98 31.86
C MET A 874 34.53 4.13 30.83
N GLU A 875 35.59 4.92 30.82
CA GLU A 875 35.81 6.12 30.02
C GLU A 875 37.33 6.19 29.76
N CYS A 876 37.77 6.62 28.57
CA CYS A 876 39.19 6.66 28.18
C CYS A 876 39.44 7.80 27.18
N ASP A 877 39.92 8.93 27.66
CA ASP A 877 40.56 9.97 26.85
C ASP A 877 42.02 9.62 26.52
N ALA A 878 42.56 10.19 25.44
CA ALA A 878 43.99 10.32 25.23
C ALA A 878 44.34 11.59 24.42
N GLU A 879 45.35 12.32 24.90
CA GLU A 879 45.94 13.53 24.33
C GLU A 879 46.65 13.25 22.97
N GLY A 880 47.00 14.21 22.10
CA GLY A 880 46.79 15.66 22.11
C GLY A 880 47.90 16.41 21.33
N SER A 881 47.63 17.66 20.92
CA SER A 881 48.57 18.72 20.48
C SER A 881 49.63 18.45 19.37
N LEU A 882 49.59 19.24 18.28
CA LEU A 882 50.74 20.04 17.77
C LEU A 882 50.41 20.80 16.46
N LEU A 883 50.93 22.03 16.34
CA LEU A 883 51.14 22.88 15.14
C LEU A 883 49.92 23.16 14.21
N ALA A 884 49.48 24.38 13.90
CA ALA A 884 50.10 25.69 13.64
C ALA A 884 50.53 25.95 12.17
N GLU A 885 50.20 27.16 11.71
CA GLU A 885 50.65 27.91 10.52
C GLU A 885 50.12 27.54 9.10
N ASN A 886 49.39 28.53 8.57
CA ASN A 886 49.58 29.20 7.26
C ASN A 886 48.90 28.71 5.96
N GLU A 887 48.24 29.71 5.35
CA GLU A 887 48.31 30.12 3.93
C GLU A 887 47.64 29.30 2.80
N ASP A 888 46.47 29.83 2.40
CA ASP A 888 46.24 30.48 1.09
C ASP A 888 45.53 29.70 -0.05
N SER A 889 44.83 30.49 -0.87
CA SER A 889 44.50 30.29 -2.30
C SER A 889 43.55 29.17 -2.72
N SER A 890 42.27 29.54 -2.76
CA SER A 890 41.41 29.49 -3.96
C SER A 890 41.64 28.41 -5.03
N LEU A 891 40.68 27.47 -5.14
CA LEU A 891 39.89 27.26 -6.37
C LEU A 891 38.55 26.58 -6.08
#